data_AF-A0A0F5J2Y2-F1
#
_entry.id   AF-A0A0F5J2Y2-F1
#
_cell.length_a   1.000
_cell.length_b   1.000
_cell.length_c   1.000
_cell.angle_alpha   90.00
_cell.angle_beta   90.00
_cell.angle_gamma   90.00
#
_symmetry.space_group_name_H-M   'P 1'
#
loop_
_entity.id
_entity.type
_entity.pdbx_description
1 polymer ?
#
loop_
_entity_poly.entity_id
_entity_poly.type
_entity_poly.pdbx_seq_one_letter_code
_entity_poly.pdbx_strand_id
1 'polypeptide(L)'
;MKQTITSLIVFFCCTMLQAKERIVELPAFNAWSSTSIEVQKIVLNDTATIVYIDAFYRPNNWIKIAKDSYLQADGKQYKILSGVGMELDKEIWMPESGTYSFQMIFPPLPENTATVDFSEGDFEGSFSIWGIHLDGKPAYSPLAGKKNPKEAPVLETPELKTGIATLKGHIAGFIPEMKLQGATWTYNPVTGDVDENKIIVDKNGDFTLEIPLNHISVVNVSASFMQVPVYLKPGETTSVEINFPEICRAQSKLQKDKPSLGEKYYFSGALAALNNEACNSPLRYLPVNINSQEEYEQMFKDVAGMNIDQYKQYWLDRREKGIKELDKYPEISDAYRKILLINADIETSTQLMGYYVLEYAYRRANNIPRDSAAVGFVQPVITAGYYDFVPRLVPNDPIGLYASNYSYILRSLQYANISGQPTPEGAKEAPDNTADLAKLMGTDKGILFDLIASQKLARPIQEFKPLTDEELAQAGKISPVIKEVLTTMNDKLKQTIEENKKKSGYTVDRVNIADIPAEELFNAITTPYRGKVVFVDFWATWCGPCRMAMEQSEPVKKEFEGKEVVFLYLAAENSPKGAWEQMIPDIKGDHYRVTSDQWDYWGKKFGIQGVPSYMVLAKDGTPVHFQVGFMGVNRMKEMIEEQLKK
;
A
#
# COMPACT_ATOMS: atom_id res chain seq x y z
N MET A 1 48.55 18.82 85.50
CA MET A 1 47.57 18.19 84.58
C MET A 1 47.94 18.66 83.18
N LYS A 2 48.54 17.84 82.31
CA LYS A 2 47.88 16.88 81.38
C LYS A 2 46.87 17.64 80.48
N GLN A 3 46.92 17.69 79.14
CA GLN A 3 47.41 16.83 78.04
C GLN A 3 47.51 17.71 76.75
N THR A 4 48.53 17.65 75.88
CA THR A 4 48.58 16.91 74.57
C THR A 4 47.34 17.13 73.66
N ILE A 5 47.38 17.51 72.37
CA ILE A 5 47.93 16.82 71.17
C ILE A 5 47.98 17.78 69.93
N THR A 6 49.17 17.92 69.34
CA THR A 6 49.65 17.78 67.93
C THR A 6 48.71 17.73 66.69
N SER A 7 49.06 18.56 65.68
CA SER A 7 49.07 18.38 64.20
C SER A 7 47.86 17.86 63.39
N LEU A 8 47.52 18.51 62.26
CA LEU A 8 48.06 18.28 60.90
C LEU A 8 47.14 19.01 59.88
N ILE A 9 47.70 19.98 59.14
CA ILE A 9 47.06 20.55 57.95
C ILE A 9 47.40 19.61 56.79
N VAL A 10 46.42 18.82 56.34
CA VAL A 10 46.50 18.11 55.05
C VAL A 10 45.57 18.82 54.08
N PHE A 11 46.19 19.56 53.17
CA PHE A 11 45.59 20.09 51.95
C PHE A 11 45.18 18.89 51.08
N PHE A 12 43.91 18.52 51.09
CA PHE A 12 43.35 17.60 50.10
C PHE A 12 43.06 18.42 48.83
N CYS A 13 44.05 18.49 47.94
CA CYS A 13 43.80 18.79 46.53
C CYS A 13 42.94 17.65 45.96
N CYS A 14 41.61 17.79 46.06
CA CYS A 14 40.71 17.07 45.18
C CYS A 14 40.92 17.61 43.76
N THR A 15 41.88 17.05 43.04
CA THR A 15 41.82 17.05 41.57
C THR A 15 40.56 16.30 41.20
N MET A 16 39.47 17.03 40.91
CA MET A 16 38.40 16.45 40.12
C MET A 16 39.03 16.11 38.77
N LEU A 17 39.38 14.84 38.56
CA LEU A 17 39.45 14.32 37.20
C LEU A 17 38.02 14.48 36.67
N GLN A 18 37.77 15.55 35.90
CA GLN A 18 36.61 15.54 35.01
C GLN A 18 36.80 14.33 34.11
N ALA A 19 35.93 13.33 34.26
CA ALA A 19 35.83 12.24 33.32
C ALA A 19 35.73 12.85 31.91
N LYS A 20 36.52 12.34 30.99
CA LYS A 20 36.67 12.90 29.64
C LYS A 20 35.40 12.60 28.85
N GLU A 21 34.37 13.41 29.05
CA GLU A 21 33.08 13.27 28.39
C GLU A 21 33.19 13.74 26.93
N ARG A 22 32.94 12.82 25.99
CA ARG A 22 32.86 13.15 24.56
C ARG A 22 31.39 13.14 24.16
N ILE A 23 30.89 14.30 23.76
CA ILE A 23 29.51 14.48 23.29
C ILE A 23 29.53 14.63 21.79
N VAL A 24 28.71 13.84 21.10
CA VAL A 24 28.48 13.92 19.66
C VAL A 24 27.05 14.38 19.44
N GLU A 25 26.89 15.65 19.08
CA GLU A 25 25.58 16.27 18.80
C GLU A 25 25.16 15.98 17.36
N LEU A 26 23.88 15.61 17.18
CA LEU A 26 23.23 15.31 15.91
C LEU A 26 24.12 14.45 14.97
N PRO A 27 24.63 13.29 15.43
CA PRO A 27 25.56 12.49 14.64
C PRO A 27 24.95 12.15 13.28
N ALA A 28 25.75 12.25 12.22
CA ALA A 28 25.32 11.78 10.92
C ALA A 28 25.18 10.25 10.95
N PHE A 29 24.36 9.69 10.06
CA PHE A 29 24.22 8.25 9.90
C PHE A 29 24.12 7.89 8.42
N ASN A 30 24.46 6.66 8.06
CA ASN A 30 24.48 6.23 6.65
C ASN A 30 23.12 5.70 6.19
N ALA A 31 22.39 5.01 7.07
CA ALA A 31 21.09 4.43 6.72
C ALA A 31 20.26 4.10 7.97
N TRP A 32 18.97 3.81 7.76
CA TRP A 32 18.04 3.37 8.82
C TRP A 32 17.01 2.37 8.29
N SER A 33 16.31 1.68 9.20
CA SER A 33 15.17 0.81 8.84
C SER A 33 13.82 1.55 8.90
N SER A 34 13.75 2.68 9.59
CA SER A 34 12.52 3.42 9.86
C SER A 34 12.79 4.89 10.17
N THR A 35 11.81 5.75 9.91
CA THR A 35 11.78 7.17 10.28
C THR A 35 11.27 7.41 11.72
N SER A 36 11.03 6.34 12.48
CA SER A 36 10.33 6.43 13.77
C SER A 36 11.22 6.86 14.94
N ILE A 37 12.54 6.69 14.86
CA ILE A 37 13.49 7.12 15.88
C ILE A 37 14.70 7.80 15.24
N GLU A 38 15.21 8.85 15.87
CA GLU A 38 16.42 9.54 15.45
C GLU A 38 17.33 9.85 16.64
N VAL A 39 18.64 9.85 16.41
CA VAL A 39 19.65 10.14 17.45
C VAL A 39 19.87 11.64 17.55
N GLN A 40 19.48 12.22 18.69
CA GLN A 40 19.73 13.62 18.99
C GLN A 40 21.19 13.85 19.38
N LYS A 41 21.74 13.01 20.26
CA LYS A 41 23.15 13.05 20.66
C LYS A 41 23.60 11.74 21.28
N ILE A 42 24.90 11.52 21.28
CA ILE A 42 25.54 10.40 21.97
C ILE A 42 26.59 10.96 22.94
N VAL A 43 26.50 10.52 24.19
CA VAL A 43 27.49 10.82 25.25
C VAL A 43 28.32 9.58 25.49
N LEU A 44 29.63 9.71 25.32
CA LEU A 44 30.63 8.68 25.55
C LEU A 44 31.43 9.04 26.81
N ASN A 45 31.42 8.15 27.80
CA ASN A 45 32.26 8.26 28.99
C ASN A 45 32.75 6.88 29.44
N ASP A 46 33.64 6.85 30.44
CA ASP A 46 34.30 5.63 30.90
C ASP A 46 33.35 4.59 31.52
N THR A 47 32.12 4.98 31.85
CA THR A 47 31.14 4.14 32.57
C THR A 47 29.97 3.69 31.71
N ALA A 48 29.60 4.45 30.68
CA ALA A 48 28.46 4.17 29.82
C ALA A 48 28.53 4.92 28.49
N THR A 49 27.80 4.40 27.52
CA THR A 49 27.40 5.12 26.31
C THR A 49 25.91 5.47 26.42
N ILE A 50 25.57 6.76 26.35
CA ILE A 50 24.19 7.22 26.48
C ILE A 50 23.73 7.77 25.13
N VAL A 51 22.69 7.17 24.56
CA VAL A 51 22.09 7.59 23.28
C VAL A 51 20.78 8.31 23.58
N TYR A 52 20.71 9.58 23.22
CA TYR A 52 19.51 10.40 23.33
C TYR A 52 18.70 10.25 22.05
N ILE A 53 17.44 9.82 22.17
CA ILE A 53 16.55 9.54 21.05
C ILE A 53 15.36 10.49 21.08
N ASP A 54 15.01 10.99 19.89
CA ASP A 54 13.69 11.54 19.61
C ASP A 54 12.90 10.51 18.79
N ALA A 55 11.77 10.06 19.33
CA ALA A 55 10.82 9.22 18.62
C ALA A 55 9.73 10.06 17.96
N PHE A 56 9.34 9.66 16.75
CA PHE A 56 8.36 10.32 15.93
C PHE A 56 7.33 9.33 15.42
N TYR A 57 6.08 9.47 15.86
CA TYR A 57 5.01 8.61 15.38
C TYR A 57 3.65 9.29 15.55
N ARG A 58 2.59 8.68 14.98
CA ARG A 58 1.25 9.29 15.02
C ARG A 58 0.77 9.40 16.47
N PRO A 59 0.09 10.50 16.86
CA PRO A 59 -0.55 10.61 18.17
C PRO A 59 -1.40 9.37 18.48
N ASN A 60 -1.44 8.97 19.76
CA ASN A 60 -2.23 7.84 20.24
C ASN A 60 -1.86 6.48 19.61
N ASN A 61 -0.72 6.38 18.94
CA ASN A 61 -0.09 5.11 18.58
C ASN A 61 1.11 4.88 19.50
N TRP A 62 1.68 3.68 19.52
CA TRP A 62 2.81 3.35 20.40
C TRP A 62 4.06 2.93 19.63
N ILE A 63 5.22 3.13 20.26
CA ILE A 63 6.48 2.48 19.90
C ILE A 63 6.95 1.62 21.09
N LYS A 64 7.89 0.72 20.86
CA LYS A 64 8.49 -0.12 21.90
C LYS A 64 9.96 -0.32 21.56
N ILE A 65 10.83 -0.30 22.57
CA ILE A 65 12.23 -0.68 22.40
C ILE A 65 12.48 -2.05 23.02
N ALA A 66 12.99 -2.99 22.23
CA ALA A 66 13.27 -4.35 22.70
C ALA A 66 14.40 -4.36 23.75
N LYS A 67 14.26 -5.17 24.80
CA LYS A 67 15.33 -5.35 25.80
C LYS A 67 16.61 -5.98 25.26
N ASP A 68 16.51 -6.65 24.11
CA ASP A 68 17.63 -7.28 23.42
C ASP A 68 18.35 -6.32 22.45
N SER A 69 17.95 -5.05 22.42
CA SER A 69 18.61 -4.01 21.62
C SER A 69 20.09 -3.89 21.96
N TYR A 70 20.91 -3.53 20.98
CA TYR A 70 22.35 -3.42 21.15
C TYR A 70 22.95 -2.33 20.26
N LEU A 71 24.11 -1.84 20.70
CA LEU A 71 25.04 -1.13 19.82
C LEU A 71 26.04 -2.13 19.25
N GLN A 72 26.43 -1.96 17.99
CA GLN A 72 27.48 -2.75 17.35
C GLN A 72 28.61 -1.84 16.86
N ALA A 73 29.82 -2.09 17.37
CA ALA A 73 31.02 -1.36 17.00
C ALA A 73 32.23 -2.31 17.03
N ASP A 74 33.13 -2.17 16.04
CA ASP A 74 34.38 -2.93 15.94
C ASP A 74 34.19 -4.47 16.06
N GLY A 75 33.10 -4.98 15.47
CA GLY A 75 32.74 -6.41 15.49
C GLY A 75 32.21 -6.94 16.83
N LYS A 76 31.95 -6.06 17.80
CA LYS A 76 31.41 -6.41 19.12
C LYS A 76 30.04 -5.79 19.36
N GLN A 77 29.16 -6.55 20.03
CA GLN A 77 27.86 -6.09 20.48
C GLN A 77 27.89 -5.62 21.94
N TYR A 78 27.18 -4.54 22.20
CA TYR A 78 27.03 -3.90 23.50
C TYR A 78 25.53 -3.83 23.79
N LYS A 79 25.01 -4.79 24.56
CA LYS A 79 23.58 -4.87 24.87
C LYS A 79 23.09 -3.67 25.68
N ILE A 80 21.87 -3.24 25.44
CA ILE A 80 21.21 -2.19 26.22
C ILE A 80 21.14 -2.61 27.70
N LEU A 81 21.44 -1.67 28.60
CA LEU A 81 21.41 -1.87 30.05
C LEU A 81 20.08 -1.40 30.63
N SER A 82 19.61 -0.22 30.21
CA SER A 82 18.39 0.41 30.70
C SER A 82 17.97 1.57 29.79
N GLY A 83 16.76 2.08 30.01
CA GLY A 83 16.29 3.33 29.44
C GLY A 83 15.99 4.37 30.51
N VAL A 84 16.04 5.65 30.14
CA VAL A 84 15.59 6.78 30.97
C VAL A 84 14.44 7.48 30.27
N GLY A 85 13.34 7.71 30.98
CA GLY A 85 12.09 8.20 30.38
C GLY A 85 11.32 7.12 29.62
N MET A 86 11.71 5.85 29.74
CA MET A 86 11.04 4.71 29.12
C MET A 86 11.39 3.41 29.85
N GLU A 87 10.60 2.37 29.64
CA GLU A 87 10.89 1.01 30.09
C GLU A 87 11.05 0.07 28.88
N LEU A 88 12.06 -0.79 28.90
CA LEU A 88 12.31 -1.77 27.85
C LEU A 88 11.17 -2.80 27.79
N ASP A 89 10.88 -3.30 26.58
CA ASP A 89 9.77 -4.22 26.28
C ASP A 89 8.36 -3.68 26.63
N LYS A 90 8.21 -2.38 26.97
CA LYS A 90 6.91 -1.74 27.21
C LYS A 90 6.56 -0.73 26.13
N GLU A 91 5.26 -0.61 25.87
CA GLU A 91 4.70 0.37 24.94
C GLU A 91 4.88 1.80 25.47
N ILE A 92 5.38 2.67 24.60
CA ILE A 92 5.47 4.10 24.79
C ILE A 92 4.40 4.73 23.90
N TRP A 93 3.30 5.17 24.49
CA TRP A 93 2.21 5.81 23.77
C TRP A 93 2.57 7.25 23.42
N MET A 94 2.44 7.59 22.14
CA MET A 94 2.83 8.90 21.63
C MET A 94 1.87 9.98 22.11
N PRO A 95 2.40 11.11 22.62
CA PRO A 95 1.58 12.26 22.97
C PRO A 95 0.97 12.92 21.73
N GLU A 96 0.08 13.89 21.94
CA GLU A 96 -0.55 14.69 20.88
C GLU A 96 0.46 15.42 19.97
N SER A 97 1.67 15.71 20.47
CA SER A 97 2.75 16.27 19.64
C SER A 97 3.32 15.29 18.61
N GLY A 98 3.01 13.99 18.74
CA GLY A 98 3.61 12.92 17.94
C GLY A 98 5.12 12.76 18.14
N THR A 99 5.69 13.35 19.20
CA THR A 99 7.13 13.32 19.51
C THR A 99 7.36 12.98 20.98
N TYR A 100 8.27 12.04 21.25
CA TYR A 100 8.63 11.61 22.62
C TYR A 100 10.13 11.37 22.72
N SER A 101 10.79 11.94 23.73
CA SER A 101 12.24 11.85 23.91
C SER A 101 12.60 10.94 25.07
N PHE A 102 13.62 10.10 24.89
CA PHE A 102 14.12 9.19 25.92
C PHE A 102 15.61 8.92 25.74
N GLN A 103 16.22 8.22 26.69
CA GLN A 103 17.63 7.83 26.62
C GLN A 103 17.76 6.31 26.66
N MET A 104 18.71 5.79 25.89
CA MET A 104 19.13 4.39 25.94
C MET A 104 20.55 4.32 26.49
N ILE A 105 20.75 3.51 27.53
CA ILE A 105 22.03 3.37 28.21
C ILE A 105 22.66 2.04 27.82
N PHE A 106 23.90 2.09 27.34
CA PHE A 106 24.70 0.94 26.93
C PHE A 106 26.03 0.92 27.69
N PRO A 107 26.77 -0.21 27.70
CA PRO A 107 28.14 -0.24 28.18
C PRO A 107 29.03 0.77 27.44
N PRO A 108 30.16 1.19 28.03
CA PRO A 108 31.06 2.14 27.40
C PRO A 108 31.65 1.54 26.11
N LEU A 109 31.61 2.33 25.03
CA LEU A 109 32.29 2.02 23.78
C LEU A 109 33.79 2.38 23.90
N PRO A 110 34.68 1.76 23.12
CA PRO A 110 36.07 2.18 23.02
C PRO A 110 36.22 3.68 22.68
N GLU A 111 37.18 4.37 23.29
CA GLU A 111 37.38 5.84 23.13
C GLU A 111 37.52 6.26 21.65
N ASN A 112 38.12 5.40 20.83
CA ASN A 112 38.43 5.63 19.43
C ASN A 112 37.39 5.08 18.44
N THR A 113 36.24 4.60 18.91
CA THR A 113 35.17 4.13 18.01
C THR A 113 34.73 5.28 17.10
N ALA A 114 34.89 5.07 15.79
CA ALA A 114 34.57 6.08 14.78
C ALA A 114 33.09 6.03 14.38
N THR A 115 32.54 4.83 14.25
CA THR A 115 31.16 4.58 13.86
C THR A 115 30.54 3.49 14.73
N VAL A 116 29.23 3.58 14.95
CA VAL A 116 28.45 2.58 15.67
C VAL A 116 27.11 2.34 14.98
N ASP A 117 26.62 1.11 15.01
CA ASP A 117 25.27 0.77 14.59
C ASP A 117 24.38 0.59 15.82
N PHE A 118 23.11 0.93 15.69
CA PHE A 118 22.06 0.55 16.64
C PHE A 118 21.13 -0.47 15.98
N SER A 119 20.74 -1.52 16.70
CA SER A 119 19.72 -2.47 16.26
C SER A 119 18.92 -3.01 17.44
N GLU A 120 17.63 -3.21 17.25
CA GLU A 120 16.76 -3.91 18.19
C GLU A 120 16.84 -5.45 18.09
N GLY A 121 17.47 -5.96 17.04
CA GLY A 121 17.53 -7.38 16.73
C GLY A 121 17.01 -7.71 15.34
N ASP A 122 16.98 -9.01 15.04
CA ASP A 122 16.64 -9.53 13.72
C ASP A 122 15.20 -10.09 13.67
N PHE A 123 14.21 -9.19 13.71
CA PHE A 123 12.79 -9.52 13.59
C PHE A 123 12.05 -8.46 12.77
N GLU A 124 10.88 -8.80 12.24
CA GLU A 124 10.08 -7.90 11.42
C GLU A 124 9.66 -6.65 12.20
N GLY A 125 9.92 -5.47 11.63
CA GLY A 125 9.62 -4.18 12.26
C GLY A 125 10.69 -3.69 13.24
N SER A 126 11.84 -4.36 13.37
CA SER A 126 12.92 -3.90 14.24
C SER A 126 13.53 -2.57 13.77
N PHE A 127 13.78 -1.67 14.71
CA PHE A 127 14.50 -0.43 14.44
C PHE A 127 16.00 -0.70 14.34
N SER A 128 16.62 -0.17 13.30
CA SER A 128 18.07 -0.18 13.12
C SER A 128 18.53 1.12 12.48
N ILE A 129 19.69 1.60 12.93
CA ILE A 129 20.38 2.78 12.40
C ILE A 129 21.83 2.37 12.15
N TRP A 130 22.26 2.47 10.91
CA TRP A 130 23.58 2.01 10.47
C TRP A 130 24.53 3.18 10.23
N GLY A 131 25.77 3.01 10.66
CA GLY A 131 26.88 3.92 10.46
C GLY A 131 26.69 5.26 11.16
N ILE A 132 26.31 5.27 12.45
CA ILE A 132 26.24 6.51 13.24
C ILE A 132 27.67 7.02 13.47
N HIS A 133 28.00 8.19 12.94
CA HIS A 133 29.34 8.78 12.98
C HIS A 133 29.61 9.46 14.32
N LEU A 134 30.46 8.83 15.14
CA LEU A 134 30.92 9.39 16.41
C LEU A 134 32.08 10.37 16.22
N ASP A 135 32.85 10.25 15.14
CA ASP A 135 34.00 11.10 14.80
C ASP A 135 33.64 12.47 14.22
N GLY A 136 32.34 12.78 14.11
CA GLY A 136 31.83 14.06 13.60
C GLY A 136 31.91 14.21 12.08
N LYS A 137 32.31 13.15 11.35
CA LYS A 137 32.29 13.16 9.88
C LYS A 137 30.85 13.16 9.34
N PRO A 138 30.64 13.68 8.12
CA PRO A 138 29.35 13.58 7.46
C PRO A 138 29.01 12.14 7.09
N ALA A 139 27.73 11.89 6.81
CA ALA A 139 27.27 10.63 6.26
C ALA A 139 28.02 10.30 4.96
N TYR A 140 28.28 9.01 4.75
CA TYR A 140 28.96 8.52 3.56
C TYR A 140 27.95 8.03 2.52
N SER A 141 28.13 8.45 1.26
CA SER A 141 27.43 7.89 0.10
C SER A 141 28.43 7.46 -0.96
N PRO A 142 28.35 6.22 -1.49
CA PRO A 142 29.15 5.79 -2.65
C PRO A 142 28.88 6.62 -3.91
N LEU A 143 27.75 7.32 -3.98
CA LEU A 143 27.35 8.14 -5.13
C LEU A 143 27.64 9.64 -4.90
N ALA A 144 28.32 10.00 -3.81
CA ALA A 144 28.67 11.39 -3.53
C ALA A 144 29.45 12.02 -4.69
N GLY A 145 28.97 13.17 -5.16
CA GLY A 145 29.58 13.91 -6.27
C GLY A 145 29.18 13.41 -7.67
N LYS A 146 28.47 12.29 -7.79
CA LYS A 146 27.85 11.86 -9.04
C LYS A 146 26.79 12.88 -9.47
N LYS A 147 26.64 13.08 -10.77
CA LYS A 147 25.65 13.99 -11.36
C LYS A 147 24.83 13.25 -12.38
N ASN A 148 23.53 13.52 -12.40
CA ASN A 148 22.68 13.07 -13.49
C ASN A 148 23.06 13.76 -14.80
N PRO A 149 23.00 13.06 -15.95
CA PRO A 149 23.13 13.69 -17.25
C PRO A 149 22.13 14.84 -17.38
N LYS A 150 22.59 15.99 -17.89
CA LYS A 150 21.71 17.12 -18.21
C LYS A 150 21.12 16.93 -19.60
N GLU A 151 20.24 15.95 -19.72
CA GLU A 151 19.50 15.65 -20.94
C GLU A 151 18.03 15.99 -20.72
N ALA A 152 17.46 16.82 -21.60
CA ALA A 152 16.04 17.13 -21.53
C ALA A 152 15.24 15.90 -22.01
N PRO A 153 14.22 15.44 -21.25
CA PRO A 153 13.42 14.33 -21.69
C PRO A 153 12.61 14.67 -22.94
N VAL A 154 12.42 13.66 -23.77
CA VAL A 154 11.53 13.71 -24.93
C VAL A 154 10.42 12.71 -24.68
N LEU A 155 9.17 13.17 -24.78
CA LEU A 155 8.01 12.27 -24.70
C LEU A 155 7.80 11.63 -26.07
N GLU A 156 8.13 10.35 -26.16
CA GLU A 156 7.70 9.51 -27.27
C GLU A 156 6.17 9.37 -27.23
N THR A 157 5.52 9.35 -28.39
CA THR A 157 4.10 8.99 -28.49
C THR A 157 3.95 7.53 -28.06
N PRO A 158 3.17 7.24 -26.99
CA PRO A 158 2.98 5.86 -26.57
C PRO A 158 2.25 5.06 -27.66
N GLU A 159 2.73 3.85 -27.90
CA GLU A 159 2.07 2.90 -28.80
C GLU A 159 1.70 1.65 -28.02
N LEU A 160 0.63 0.99 -28.43
CA LEU A 160 0.32 -0.34 -27.93
C LEU A 160 1.32 -1.33 -28.54
N LYS A 161 2.09 -2.00 -27.67
CA LYS A 161 3.08 -3.01 -28.03
C LYS A 161 3.35 -3.93 -26.84
N THR A 162 3.30 -5.24 -27.05
CA THR A 162 3.71 -6.21 -26.04
C THR A 162 5.24 -6.29 -25.93
N GLY A 163 5.73 -6.44 -24.72
CA GLY A 163 7.15 -6.67 -24.46
C GLY A 163 7.45 -6.74 -22.97
N ILE A 164 8.51 -7.45 -22.62
CA ILE A 164 9.01 -7.48 -21.25
C ILE A 164 9.91 -6.25 -21.05
N ALA A 165 9.53 -5.36 -20.16
CA ALA A 165 10.40 -4.27 -19.71
C ALA A 165 11.24 -4.76 -18.53
N THR A 166 12.53 -4.43 -18.53
CA THR A 166 13.44 -4.81 -17.44
C THR A 166 13.80 -3.58 -16.61
N LEU A 167 13.50 -3.61 -15.31
CA LEU A 167 14.01 -2.64 -14.35
C LEU A 167 15.13 -3.28 -13.54
N LYS A 168 16.35 -2.76 -13.68
CA LYS A 168 17.51 -3.16 -12.87
C LYS A 168 17.80 -2.07 -11.84
N GLY A 169 18.01 -2.45 -10.59
CA GLY A 169 18.36 -1.49 -9.55
C GLY A 169 19.59 -1.92 -8.76
N HIS A 170 20.39 -0.94 -8.34
CA HIS A 170 21.48 -1.10 -7.39
C HIS A 170 21.31 -0.11 -6.24
N ILE A 171 21.30 -0.59 -5.00
CA ILE A 171 21.14 0.24 -3.80
C ILE A 171 22.52 0.61 -3.26
N ALA A 172 22.96 1.84 -3.51
CA ALA A 172 24.21 2.34 -2.98
C ALA A 172 24.12 2.53 -1.47
N GLY A 173 25.12 2.03 -0.73
CA GLY A 173 25.11 2.02 0.74
C GLY A 173 24.28 0.89 1.34
N PHE A 174 23.89 -0.11 0.53
CA PHE A 174 23.23 -1.31 1.02
C PHE A 174 24.12 -2.12 1.96
N ILE A 175 23.49 -2.66 3.00
CA ILE A 175 24.11 -3.59 3.94
C ILE A 175 23.14 -4.78 4.07
N PRO A 176 23.60 -6.05 3.95
CA PRO A 176 22.72 -7.22 3.88
C PRO A 176 21.68 -7.34 5.02
N GLU A 177 22.02 -6.84 6.21
CA GLU A 177 21.17 -6.83 7.41
C GLU A 177 19.92 -5.95 7.26
N MET A 178 19.89 -5.04 6.28
CA MET A 178 18.74 -4.15 6.06
C MET A 178 17.49 -4.88 5.57
N LYS A 179 17.64 -6.07 4.96
CA LYS A 179 16.54 -6.90 4.43
C LYS A 179 15.51 -6.10 3.63
N LEU A 180 16.00 -5.16 2.82
CA LEU A 180 15.14 -4.25 2.06
C LEU A 180 14.29 -5.02 1.06
N GLN A 181 13.01 -4.69 1.01
CA GLN A 181 12.05 -5.26 0.08
C GLN A 181 11.09 -4.18 -0.40
N GLY A 182 10.35 -4.49 -1.45
CA GLY A 182 9.29 -3.62 -1.96
C GLY A 182 8.40 -4.35 -2.92
N ALA A 183 7.47 -3.63 -3.51
CA ALA A 183 6.68 -4.10 -4.62
C ALA A 183 6.47 -2.98 -5.63
N THR A 184 6.02 -3.36 -6.82
CA THR A 184 5.55 -2.45 -7.84
C THR A 184 4.09 -2.70 -8.15
N TRP A 185 3.36 -1.64 -8.50
CA TRP A 185 1.98 -1.70 -9.01
C TRP A 185 1.89 -1.01 -10.36
N THR A 186 1.37 -1.74 -11.34
CA THR A 186 1.10 -1.23 -12.68
C THR A 186 -0.40 -1.28 -12.92
N TYR A 187 -1.01 -0.12 -13.16
CA TYR A 187 -2.43 -0.03 -13.49
C TYR A 187 -2.58 -0.16 -15.00
N ASN A 188 -3.02 -1.32 -15.46
CA ASN A 188 -3.03 -1.64 -16.88
C ASN A 188 -4.33 -1.10 -17.54
N PRO A 189 -4.26 -0.09 -18.43
CA PRO A 189 -5.44 0.45 -19.08
C PRO A 189 -6.02 -0.48 -20.16
N VAL A 190 -5.24 -1.43 -20.68
CA VAL A 190 -5.70 -2.41 -21.69
C VAL A 190 -6.63 -3.45 -21.04
N THR A 191 -6.27 -3.94 -19.86
CA THR A 191 -7.01 -5.02 -19.17
C THR A 191 -7.92 -4.50 -18.06
N GLY A 192 -7.60 -3.35 -17.47
CA GLY A 192 -8.25 -2.85 -16.26
C GLY A 192 -7.71 -3.49 -14.97
N ASP A 193 -6.71 -4.37 -15.07
CA ASP A 193 -6.08 -5.03 -13.92
C ASP A 193 -5.01 -4.15 -13.26
N VAL A 194 -4.66 -4.54 -12.03
CA VAL A 194 -3.52 -4.01 -11.30
C VAL A 194 -2.50 -5.14 -11.13
N ASP A 195 -1.37 -5.01 -11.82
CA ASP A 195 -0.30 -5.99 -11.75
C ASP A 195 0.65 -5.64 -10.59
N GLU A 196 0.81 -6.58 -9.64
CA GLU A 196 1.75 -6.45 -8.53
C GLU A 196 3.00 -7.33 -8.77
N ASN A 197 4.19 -6.76 -8.60
CA ASN A 197 5.45 -7.51 -8.68
C ASN A 197 6.31 -7.25 -7.45
N LYS A 198 6.76 -8.31 -6.77
CA LYS A 198 7.63 -8.20 -5.59
C LYS A 198 9.06 -7.85 -6.01
N ILE A 199 9.68 -6.89 -5.32
CA ILE A 199 11.10 -6.56 -5.43
C ILE A 199 11.87 -7.36 -4.39
N ILE A 200 12.74 -8.24 -4.88
CA ILE A 200 13.67 -9.01 -4.06
C ILE A 200 15.06 -8.44 -4.31
N VAL A 201 15.64 -7.85 -3.27
CA VAL A 201 17.01 -7.34 -3.27
C VAL A 201 17.96 -8.47 -2.89
N ASP A 202 19.01 -8.66 -3.68
CA ASP A 202 20.03 -9.67 -3.41
C ASP A 202 21.05 -9.21 -2.36
N LYS A 203 22.01 -10.08 -2.03
CA LYS A 203 23.05 -9.80 -1.03
C LYS A 203 24.00 -8.65 -1.38
N ASN A 204 24.03 -8.20 -2.63
CA ASN A 204 24.87 -7.11 -3.11
C ASN A 204 24.11 -5.78 -3.19
N GLY A 205 22.81 -5.78 -2.88
CA GLY A 205 21.95 -4.60 -3.04
C GLY A 205 21.37 -4.47 -4.45
N ASP A 206 21.46 -5.52 -5.27
CA ASP A 206 20.94 -5.51 -6.63
C ASP A 206 19.54 -6.12 -6.71
N PHE A 207 18.72 -5.65 -7.65
CA PHE A 207 17.46 -6.30 -8.01
C PHE A 207 17.20 -6.22 -9.51
N THR A 208 16.39 -7.15 -10.02
CA THR A 208 15.90 -7.14 -11.40
C THR A 208 14.43 -7.51 -11.41
N LEU A 209 13.61 -6.68 -12.08
CA LEU A 209 12.21 -6.98 -12.38
C LEU A 209 12.04 -7.13 -13.89
N GLU A 210 11.32 -8.16 -14.28
CA GLU A 210 10.85 -8.37 -15.66
C GLU A 210 9.34 -8.22 -15.67
N ILE A 211 8.86 -7.13 -16.26
CA ILE A 211 7.45 -6.71 -16.19
C ILE A 211 6.86 -6.77 -17.59
N PRO A 212 5.91 -7.68 -17.88
CA PRO A 212 5.18 -7.67 -19.14
C PRO A 212 4.36 -6.38 -19.24
N LEU A 213 4.64 -5.57 -20.25
CA LEU A 213 3.95 -4.30 -20.50
C LEU A 213 3.36 -4.28 -21.91
N ASN A 214 2.34 -3.44 -22.10
CA ASN A 214 1.62 -3.32 -23.37
C ASN A 214 1.75 -1.92 -24.00
N HIS A 215 2.47 -1.01 -23.34
CA HIS A 215 2.78 0.35 -23.78
C HIS A 215 3.86 0.93 -22.85
N ILE A 216 4.37 2.14 -23.16
CA ILE A 216 5.14 2.92 -22.18
C ILE A 216 4.28 3.13 -20.95
N SER A 217 4.63 2.49 -19.84
CA SER A 217 3.77 2.39 -18.66
C SER A 217 4.40 3.05 -17.46
N VAL A 218 3.54 3.57 -16.58
CA VAL A 218 3.93 4.06 -15.26
C VAL A 218 3.89 2.89 -14.28
N VAL A 219 5.04 2.52 -13.75
CA VAL A 219 5.21 1.48 -12.73
C VAL A 219 5.44 2.16 -11.39
N ASN A 220 4.46 2.07 -10.49
CA ASN A 220 4.56 2.69 -9.17
C ASN A 220 5.40 1.80 -8.27
N VAL A 221 6.55 2.28 -7.82
CA VAL A 221 7.42 1.55 -6.90
C VAL A 221 7.10 1.98 -5.46
N SER A 222 6.82 1.02 -4.57
CA SER A 222 6.77 1.23 -3.12
C SER A 222 7.75 0.27 -2.46
N ALA A 223 8.88 0.83 -2.07
CA ALA A 223 9.93 0.20 -1.30
C ALA A 223 10.46 1.22 -0.28
N SER A 224 11.11 0.77 0.78
CA SER A 224 11.77 1.68 1.74
C SER A 224 12.85 2.55 1.08
N PHE A 225 13.44 2.07 -0.02
CA PHE A 225 14.47 2.76 -0.80
C PHE A 225 13.93 3.47 -2.05
N MET A 226 12.64 3.33 -2.41
CA MET A 226 12.09 3.95 -3.61
C MET A 226 10.56 4.10 -3.50
N GLN A 227 10.08 5.33 -3.54
CA GLN A 227 8.65 5.70 -3.44
C GLN A 227 8.30 6.68 -4.55
N VAL A 228 8.41 6.23 -5.80
CA VAL A 228 8.26 7.05 -7.01
C VAL A 228 7.64 6.25 -8.17
N PRO A 229 6.90 6.92 -9.08
CA PRO A 229 6.51 6.33 -10.35
C PRO A 229 7.71 6.28 -11.31
N VAL A 230 7.96 5.10 -11.91
CA VAL A 230 9.02 4.87 -12.91
C VAL A 230 8.38 4.57 -14.26
N TYR A 231 8.83 5.25 -15.30
CA TYR A 231 8.37 5.06 -16.68
C TYR A 231 9.21 3.98 -17.35
N LEU A 232 8.57 2.90 -17.76
CA LEU A 232 9.21 1.75 -18.41
C LEU A 232 8.65 1.53 -19.81
N LYS A 233 9.52 1.07 -20.73
CA LYS A 233 9.18 0.82 -22.13
C LYS A 233 9.22 -0.69 -22.43
N PRO A 234 8.18 -1.27 -23.06
CA PRO A 234 8.14 -2.69 -23.39
C PRO A 234 9.32 -3.10 -24.28
N GLY A 235 10.04 -4.15 -23.88
CA GLY A 235 11.19 -4.70 -24.61
C GLY A 235 12.52 -3.99 -24.36
N GLU A 236 12.56 -3.02 -23.44
CA GLU A 236 13.76 -2.22 -23.15
C GLU A 236 14.21 -2.39 -21.70
N THR A 237 15.47 -2.06 -21.42
CA THR A 237 16.03 -2.04 -20.06
C THR A 237 16.19 -0.61 -19.55
N THR A 238 15.70 -0.39 -18.34
CA THR A 238 15.96 0.82 -17.54
C THR A 238 16.73 0.38 -16.29
N SER A 239 17.84 1.06 -15.99
CA SER A 239 18.66 0.80 -14.82
C SER A 239 18.64 1.99 -13.87
N VAL A 240 18.67 1.76 -12.56
CA VAL A 240 18.71 2.82 -11.54
C VAL A 240 19.72 2.53 -10.44
N GLU A 241 20.60 3.48 -10.17
CA GLU A 241 21.40 3.50 -8.94
C GLU A 241 20.70 4.38 -7.90
N ILE A 242 20.50 3.83 -6.71
CA ILE A 242 19.68 4.42 -5.64
C ILE A 242 20.59 4.90 -4.53
N ASN A 243 20.58 6.20 -4.26
CA ASN A 243 21.37 6.83 -3.22
C ASN A 243 20.66 6.70 -1.87
N PHE A 244 20.69 5.51 -1.28
CA PHE A 244 19.96 5.23 -0.04
C PHE A 244 20.36 6.15 1.14
N PRO A 245 21.64 6.51 1.33
CA PRO A 245 22.03 7.49 2.33
C PRO A 245 21.39 8.87 2.13
N GLU A 246 21.28 9.35 0.88
CA GLU A 246 20.57 10.62 0.62
C GLU A 246 19.08 10.51 0.92
N ILE A 247 18.45 9.38 0.60
CA ILE A 247 17.04 9.15 0.89
C ILE A 247 16.79 9.21 2.40
N CYS A 248 17.63 8.52 3.18
CA CYS A 248 17.55 8.54 4.63
C CYS A 248 17.79 9.95 5.20
N ARG A 249 18.84 10.65 4.74
CA ARG A 249 19.14 12.02 5.15
C ARG A 249 17.98 12.97 4.83
N ALA A 250 17.43 12.92 3.62
CA ALA A 250 16.36 13.81 3.17
C ALA A 250 15.03 13.57 3.90
N GLN A 251 14.80 12.36 4.41
CA GLN A 251 13.62 12.00 5.20
C GLN A 251 13.77 12.32 6.70
N SER A 252 15.00 12.45 7.20
CA SER A 252 15.30 12.74 8.61
C SER A 252 14.85 14.12 9.04
N LYS A 253 14.19 14.19 10.20
CA LYS A 253 13.79 15.44 10.83
C LYS A 253 14.99 16.20 11.38
N LEU A 254 16.03 15.49 11.82
CA LEU A 254 17.25 16.09 12.40
C LEU A 254 18.37 16.33 11.38
N GLN A 255 18.38 15.64 10.23
CA GLN A 255 19.49 15.67 9.26
C GLN A 255 19.12 16.27 7.90
N LYS A 256 17.84 16.48 7.57
CA LYS A 256 17.40 17.01 6.25
C LYS A 256 17.99 18.37 5.88
N ASP A 257 18.38 19.17 6.87
CA ASP A 257 18.94 20.51 6.66
C ASP A 257 20.48 20.48 6.47
N LYS A 258 21.12 19.32 6.66
CA LYS A 258 22.53 19.12 6.32
C LYS A 258 22.74 19.10 4.80
N PRO A 259 23.96 19.37 4.29
CA PRO A 259 24.24 19.32 2.86
C PRO A 259 23.80 17.99 2.22
N SER A 260 23.21 18.08 1.03
CA SER A 260 22.80 16.92 0.24
C SER A 260 24.00 16.07 -0.18
N LEU A 261 23.79 14.75 -0.24
CA LEU A 261 24.74 13.74 -0.71
C LEU A 261 24.60 13.47 -2.23
N GLY A 262 23.90 14.34 -2.95
CA GLY A 262 23.60 14.22 -4.38
C GLY A 262 22.13 13.94 -4.65
N GLU A 263 21.81 13.53 -5.88
CA GLU A 263 20.45 13.12 -6.25
C GLU A 263 20.09 11.78 -5.59
N LYS A 264 18.78 11.53 -5.45
CA LYS A 264 18.25 10.28 -4.87
C LYS A 264 18.38 9.11 -5.83
N TYR A 265 18.19 9.37 -7.14
CA TYR A 265 18.15 8.34 -8.17
C TYR A 265 18.97 8.75 -9.39
N TYR A 266 19.72 7.78 -9.94
CA TYR A 266 20.49 7.92 -11.16
C TYR A 266 20.07 6.85 -12.16
N PHE A 267 19.18 7.22 -13.07
CA PHE A 267 18.67 6.37 -14.13
C PHE A 267 19.58 6.37 -15.36
N SER A 268 19.65 5.21 -16.02
CA SER A 268 20.31 4.99 -17.31
C SER A 268 19.51 3.98 -18.15
N GLY A 269 19.81 3.89 -19.44
CA GLY A 269 19.04 3.06 -20.38
C GLY A 269 17.80 3.76 -20.89
N ALA A 270 16.74 2.99 -21.18
CA ALA A 270 15.52 3.53 -21.75
C ALA A 270 14.80 4.51 -20.80
N LEU A 271 14.31 5.62 -21.37
CA LEU A 271 13.59 6.69 -20.67
C LEU A 271 14.38 7.31 -19.49
N ALA A 272 15.71 7.20 -19.48
CA ALA A 272 16.54 7.66 -18.37
C ALA A 272 16.39 9.16 -18.08
N ALA A 273 16.38 10.01 -19.11
CA ALA A 273 16.19 11.45 -18.94
C ALA A 273 14.85 11.77 -18.23
N LEU A 274 13.77 11.10 -18.64
CA LEU A 274 12.45 11.29 -18.06
C LEU A 274 12.41 10.80 -16.61
N ASN A 275 12.93 9.61 -16.34
CA ASN A 275 12.96 9.05 -14.98
C ASN A 275 13.85 9.87 -14.04
N ASN A 276 15.00 10.37 -14.52
CA ASN A 276 15.88 11.24 -13.74
C ASN A 276 15.20 12.53 -13.34
N GLU A 277 14.43 13.16 -14.23
CA GLU A 277 13.67 14.36 -13.90
C GLU A 277 12.48 14.02 -12.99
N ALA A 278 11.61 13.09 -13.39
CA ALA A 278 10.37 12.78 -12.67
C ALA A 278 10.61 12.26 -11.24
N CYS A 279 11.64 11.45 -11.02
CA CYS A 279 11.90 10.83 -9.72
C CYS A 279 12.70 11.74 -8.76
N ASN A 280 13.47 12.70 -9.27
CA ASN A 280 14.24 13.64 -8.46
C ASN A 280 13.61 15.04 -8.37
N SER A 281 12.57 15.34 -9.16
CA SER A 281 11.90 16.64 -9.17
C SER A 281 11.39 17.05 -7.79
N PRO A 282 11.53 18.34 -7.41
CA PRO A 282 10.91 18.87 -6.21
C PRO A 282 9.37 18.87 -6.28
N LEU A 283 8.79 18.90 -7.49
CA LEU A 283 7.36 18.80 -7.73
C LEU A 283 7.04 17.50 -8.47
N ARG A 284 6.54 16.50 -7.72
CA ARG A 284 6.20 15.17 -8.26
C ARG A 284 4.75 15.01 -8.71
N TYR A 285 3.88 15.87 -8.20
CA TYR A 285 2.45 15.93 -8.54
C TYR A 285 1.94 17.36 -8.30
N LEU A 286 0.93 17.76 -9.06
CA LEU A 286 0.22 19.00 -8.78
C LEU A 286 -0.74 18.79 -7.61
N PRO A 287 -0.92 19.76 -6.70
CA PRO A 287 -1.78 19.62 -5.52
C PRO A 287 -3.27 19.72 -5.87
N VAL A 288 -3.74 18.81 -6.73
CA VAL A 288 -5.15 18.61 -7.08
C VAL A 288 -5.78 17.61 -6.12
N ASN A 289 -5.12 16.48 -5.89
CA ASN A 289 -5.61 15.46 -4.96
C ASN A 289 -5.49 15.92 -3.49
N ILE A 290 -6.13 15.16 -2.61
CA ILE A 290 -6.06 15.27 -1.15
C ILE A 290 -4.99 14.31 -0.65
N ASN A 291 -3.89 14.83 -0.11
CA ASN A 291 -2.72 14.01 0.25
C ASN A 291 -2.46 13.90 1.76
N SER A 292 -3.34 14.48 2.59
CA SER A 292 -3.23 14.41 4.04
C SER A 292 -4.59 14.27 4.72
N GLN A 293 -4.59 13.74 5.93
CA GLN A 293 -5.80 13.65 6.75
C GLN A 293 -6.42 15.03 7.00
N GLU A 294 -5.59 16.06 7.23
CA GLU A 294 -6.04 17.43 7.45
C GLU A 294 -6.71 18.01 6.20
N GLU A 295 -6.10 17.84 5.02
CA GLU A 295 -6.72 18.27 3.76
C GLU A 295 -8.05 17.53 3.51
N TYR A 296 -8.13 16.25 3.88
CA TYR A 296 -9.34 15.45 3.74
C TYR A 296 -10.46 15.95 4.63
N GLU A 297 -10.15 16.30 5.88
CA GLU A 297 -11.09 16.90 6.80
C GLU A 297 -11.54 18.28 6.36
N GLN A 298 -10.63 19.08 5.81
CA GLN A 298 -10.96 20.38 5.26
C GLN A 298 -11.86 20.25 4.03
N MET A 299 -11.55 19.36 3.10
CA MET A 299 -12.37 19.11 1.90
C MET A 299 -13.80 18.72 2.29
N PHE A 300 -13.99 17.82 3.27
CA PHE A 300 -15.33 17.49 3.73
C PHE A 300 -16.08 18.67 4.33
N LYS A 301 -15.40 19.54 5.09
CA LYS A 301 -16.03 20.77 5.60
C LYS A 301 -16.43 21.71 4.45
N ASP A 302 -15.58 21.85 3.45
CA ASP A 302 -15.81 22.73 2.31
C ASP A 302 -17.05 22.28 1.51
N VAL A 303 -17.17 20.97 1.24
CA VAL A 303 -18.18 20.45 0.30
C VAL A 303 -19.51 20.02 0.93
N ALA A 304 -19.61 19.97 2.27
CA ALA A 304 -20.78 19.39 2.98
C ALA A 304 -22.15 20.01 2.65
N GLY A 305 -22.18 21.25 2.14
CA GLY A 305 -23.40 21.94 1.74
C GLY A 305 -23.44 22.35 0.27
N MET A 306 -22.49 21.90 -0.55
CA MET A 306 -22.40 22.28 -1.95
C MET A 306 -23.45 21.56 -2.79
N ASN A 307 -24.04 22.28 -3.75
CA ASN A 307 -24.71 21.65 -4.88
C ASN A 307 -23.68 21.11 -5.90
N ILE A 308 -24.16 20.41 -6.92
CA ILE A 308 -23.29 19.75 -7.89
C ILE A 308 -22.43 20.72 -8.72
N ASP A 309 -22.93 21.91 -9.04
CA ASP A 309 -22.18 22.91 -9.81
C ASP A 309 -21.09 23.57 -8.94
N GLN A 310 -21.40 23.83 -7.67
CA GLN A 310 -20.42 24.30 -6.69
C GLN A 310 -19.31 23.26 -6.46
N TYR A 311 -19.67 21.99 -6.35
CA TYR A 311 -18.72 20.89 -6.25
C TYR A 311 -17.83 20.79 -7.49
N LYS A 312 -18.41 20.96 -8.70
CA LYS A 312 -17.63 21.02 -9.94
C LYS A 312 -16.61 22.14 -9.92
N GLN A 313 -17.05 23.35 -9.56
CA GLN A 313 -16.15 24.50 -9.51
C GLN A 313 -15.07 24.36 -8.44
N TYR A 314 -15.39 23.76 -7.28
CA TYR A 314 -14.40 23.48 -6.24
C TYR A 314 -13.19 22.71 -6.78
N TRP A 315 -13.41 21.65 -7.55
CA TRP A 315 -12.33 20.85 -8.12
C TRP A 315 -11.62 21.53 -9.29
N LEU A 316 -12.34 22.29 -10.12
CA LEU A 316 -11.73 23.08 -11.19
C LEU A 316 -10.83 24.19 -10.64
N ASP A 317 -11.25 24.88 -9.58
CA ASP A 317 -10.46 25.89 -8.88
C ASP A 317 -9.21 25.27 -8.23
N ARG A 318 -9.35 24.09 -7.62
CA ARG A 318 -8.22 23.35 -7.04
C ARG A 318 -7.22 22.94 -8.12
N ARG A 319 -7.69 22.50 -9.29
CA ARG A 319 -6.85 22.23 -10.46
C ARG A 319 -6.11 23.49 -10.92
N GLU A 320 -6.79 24.63 -11.05
CA GLU A 320 -6.16 25.89 -11.46
C GLU A 320 -5.07 26.33 -10.48
N LYS A 321 -5.33 26.21 -9.16
CA LYS A 321 -4.31 26.45 -8.12
C LYS A 321 -3.11 25.52 -8.30
N GLY A 322 -3.36 24.23 -8.53
CA GLY A 322 -2.29 23.26 -8.76
C GLY A 322 -1.45 23.57 -10.00
N ILE A 323 -2.05 24.10 -11.07
CA ILE A 323 -1.32 24.53 -12.27
C ILE A 323 -0.42 25.74 -11.97
N LYS A 324 -0.90 26.71 -11.20
CA LYS A 324 -0.09 27.89 -10.82
C LYS A 324 1.14 27.53 -9.99
N GLU A 325 1.14 26.39 -9.31
CA GLU A 325 2.34 25.91 -8.59
C GLU A 325 3.50 25.61 -9.53
N LEU A 326 3.25 25.28 -10.81
CA LEU A 326 4.30 25.07 -11.81
C LEU A 326 5.14 26.32 -12.08
N ASP A 327 4.62 27.52 -11.81
CA ASP A 327 5.34 28.77 -12.01
C ASP A 327 6.53 28.91 -11.05
N LYS A 328 6.50 28.18 -9.93
CA LYS A 328 7.61 28.15 -8.94
C LYS A 328 8.80 27.30 -9.40
N TYR A 329 8.63 26.51 -10.46
CA TYR A 329 9.62 25.51 -10.91
C TYR A 329 9.96 25.67 -12.41
N PRO A 330 10.49 26.84 -12.84
CA PRO A 330 10.81 27.10 -14.25
C PRO A 330 11.83 26.13 -14.86
N GLU A 331 12.58 25.41 -14.03
CA GLU A 331 13.54 24.38 -14.42
C GLU A 331 12.91 23.07 -14.90
N ILE A 332 11.64 22.80 -14.56
CA ILE A 332 10.94 21.61 -15.03
C ILE A 332 10.73 21.71 -16.54
N SER A 333 11.17 20.69 -17.26
CA SER A 333 11.08 20.57 -18.71
C SER A 333 9.64 20.57 -19.22
N ASP A 334 9.45 20.96 -20.47
CA ASP A 334 8.13 20.91 -21.13
C ASP A 334 7.55 19.50 -21.18
N ALA A 335 8.42 18.49 -21.34
CA ALA A 335 8.03 17.09 -21.32
C ALA A 335 7.44 16.69 -19.96
N TYR A 336 8.13 16.97 -18.86
CA TYR A 336 7.60 16.60 -17.54
C TYR A 336 6.41 17.48 -17.13
N ARG A 337 6.39 18.77 -17.52
CA ARG A 337 5.21 19.65 -17.39
C ARG A 337 3.97 19.04 -18.04
N LYS A 338 4.10 18.49 -19.26
CA LYS A 338 2.97 17.85 -19.94
C LYS A 338 2.42 16.65 -19.16
N ILE A 339 3.29 15.83 -18.57
CA ILE A 339 2.87 14.70 -17.73
C ILE A 339 2.17 15.18 -16.45
N LEU A 340 2.70 16.21 -15.77
CA LEU A 340 2.08 16.78 -14.57
C LEU A 340 0.67 17.31 -14.86
N LEU A 341 0.49 17.96 -16.01
CA LEU A 341 -0.82 18.45 -16.46
C LEU A 341 -1.81 17.32 -16.78
N ILE A 342 -1.38 16.28 -17.51
CA ILE A 342 -2.23 15.13 -17.81
C ILE A 342 -2.68 14.42 -16.52
N ASN A 343 -1.77 14.23 -15.57
CA ASN A 343 -2.12 13.64 -14.27
C ASN A 343 -3.11 14.52 -13.49
N ALA A 344 -2.94 15.85 -13.52
CA ALA A 344 -3.89 16.77 -12.90
C ALA A 344 -5.27 16.73 -13.57
N ASP A 345 -5.34 16.54 -14.89
CA ASP A 345 -6.59 16.41 -15.63
C ASP A 345 -7.35 15.14 -15.27
N ILE A 346 -6.65 14.01 -15.22
CA ILE A 346 -7.22 12.71 -14.84
C ILE A 346 -7.63 12.70 -13.37
N GLU A 347 -6.82 13.27 -12.48
CA GLU A 347 -7.15 13.41 -11.06
C GLU A 347 -8.42 14.26 -10.89
N THR A 348 -8.46 15.45 -11.51
CA THR A 348 -9.64 16.32 -11.47
C THR A 348 -10.88 15.61 -12.00
N SER A 349 -10.75 14.89 -13.12
CA SER A 349 -11.85 14.12 -13.70
C SER A 349 -12.34 13.04 -12.72
N THR A 350 -11.43 12.33 -12.06
CA THR A 350 -11.75 11.29 -11.07
C THR A 350 -12.52 11.87 -9.89
N GLN A 351 -12.10 13.03 -9.37
CA GLN A 351 -12.80 13.71 -8.27
C GLN A 351 -14.19 14.21 -8.68
N LEU A 352 -14.33 14.72 -9.91
CA LEU A 352 -15.61 15.15 -10.49
C LEU A 352 -16.58 13.98 -10.70
N MET A 353 -16.06 12.77 -10.97
CA MET A 353 -16.87 11.55 -11.02
C MET A 353 -17.28 11.05 -9.63
N GLY A 354 -16.54 11.41 -8.58
CA GLY A 354 -16.76 11.01 -7.18
C GLY A 354 -17.78 11.82 -6.40
N TYR A 355 -18.85 12.34 -7.01
CA TYR A 355 -19.82 13.23 -6.34
C TYR A 355 -20.60 12.58 -5.18
N TYR A 356 -20.52 11.26 -4.99
CA TYR A 356 -21.01 10.57 -3.78
C TYR A 356 -20.39 11.12 -2.48
N VAL A 357 -19.21 11.76 -2.58
CA VAL A 357 -18.52 12.45 -1.48
C VAL A 357 -19.41 13.50 -0.82
N LEU A 358 -20.33 14.13 -1.55
CA LEU A 358 -21.27 15.13 -1.01
C LEU A 358 -22.14 14.56 0.13
N GLU A 359 -22.63 13.33 -0.02
CA GLU A 359 -23.42 12.69 1.03
C GLU A 359 -22.56 12.37 2.26
N TYR A 360 -21.35 11.85 2.04
CA TYR A 360 -20.40 11.58 3.14
C TYR A 360 -20.04 12.85 3.91
N ALA A 361 -19.79 13.95 3.19
CA ALA A 361 -19.50 15.26 3.75
C ALA A 361 -20.69 15.78 4.58
N TYR A 362 -21.90 15.72 4.03
CA TYR A 362 -23.12 16.11 4.73
C TYR A 362 -23.35 15.28 6.00
N ARG A 363 -23.21 13.96 5.93
CA ARG A 363 -23.33 13.07 7.09
C ARG A 363 -22.35 13.44 8.19
N ARG A 364 -21.09 13.67 7.82
CA ARG A 364 -20.04 14.06 8.75
C ARG A 364 -20.32 15.42 9.41
N ALA A 365 -20.77 16.41 8.64
CA ALA A 365 -21.13 17.73 9.17
C ALA A 365 -22.32 17.70 10.15
N ASN A 366 -23.20 16.69 10.03
CA ASN A 366 -24.42 16.56 10.83
C ASN A 366 -24.36 15.40 11.85
N ASN A 367 -23.19 14.77 12.06
CA ASN A 367 -23.02 13.61 12.93
C ASN A 367 -24.00 12.46 12.64
N ILE A 368 -24.32 12.23 11.36
CA ILE A 368 -25.23 11.16 10.92
C ILE A 368 -24.40 9.87 10.71
N PRO A 369 -24.74 8.75 11.39
CA PRO A 369 -24.08 7.47 11.19
C PRO A 369 -24.15 6.99 9.74
N ARG A 370 -23.09 6.33 9.25
CA ARG A 370 -22.97 5.86 7.86
C ARG A 370 -24.09 4.89 7.46
N ASP A 371 -24.53 4.06 8.40
CA ASP A 371 -25.53 3.00 8.28
C ASP A 371 -26.97 3.48 8.47
N SER A 372 -27.17 4.78 8.75
CA SER A 372 -28.50 5.38 8.90
C SER A 372 -28.96 6.11 7.63
N ALA A 373 -30.25 6.43 7.54
CA ALA A 373 -30.74 7.30 6.47
C ALA A 373 -30.10 8.70 6.58
N ALA A 374 -29.63 9.27 5.47
CA ALA A 374 -29.14 10.66 5.41
C ALA A 374 -30.32 11.65 5.46
N VAL A 375 -31.02 11.71 6.59
CA VAL A 375 -32.21 12.56 6.75
C VAL A 375 -31.85 14.02 6.45
N GLY A 376 -32.62 14.65 5.56
CA GLY A 376 -32.40 16.04 5.12
C GLY A 376 -31.37 16.23 4.00
N PHE A 377 -30.64 15.18 3.59
CA PHE A 377 -29.76 15.26 2.43
C PHE A 377 -30.57 15.25 1.14
N VAL A 378 -30.32 16.22 0.26
CA VAL A 378 -30.91 16.27 -1.08
C VAL A 378 -29.88 15.72 -2.05
N GLN A 379 -30.18 14.56 -2.65
CA GLN A 379 -29.32 13.95 -3.66
C GLN A 379 -29.12 14.92 -4.84
N PRO A 380 -27.87 15.13 -5.31
CA PRO A 380 -27.62 16.02 -6.42
C PRO A 380 -28.26 15.45 -7.71
N VAL A 381 -28.96 16.31 -8.45
CA VAL A 381 -29.48 15.95 -9.78
C VAL A 381 -28.36 16.12 -10.79
N ILE A 382 -27.79 14.99 -11.24
CA ILE A 382 -26.73 14.99 -12.24
C ILE A 382 -27.38 15.03 -13.64
N THR A 383 -27.00 16.04 -14.44
CA THR A 383 -27.47 16.17 -15.82
C THR A 383 -26.33 15.92 -16.80
N ALA A 384 -26.66 15.68 -18.08
CA ALA A 384 -25.65 15.54 -19.13
C ALA A 384 -24.67 16.73 -19.19
N GLY A 385 -25.15 17.95 -18.91
CA GLY A 385 -24.32 19.15 -18.89
C GLY A 385 -23.23 19.14 -17.81
N TYR A 386 -23.40 18.37 -16.73
CA TYR A 386 -22.36 18.21 -15.71
C TYR A 386 -21.07 17.66 -16.32
N TYR A 387 -21.18 16.71 -17.26
CA TYR A 387 -20.06 16.00 -17.87
C TYR A 387 -19.29 16.77 -18.96
N ASP A 388 -19.55 18.06 -19.18
CA ASP A 388 -18.82 18.89 -20.16
C ASP A 388 -17.28 18.98 -19.94
N PHE A 389 -16.80 18.51 -18.77
CA PHE A 389 -15.38 18.46 -18.45
C PHE A 389 -14.69 17.28 -19.12
N VAL A 390 -15.43 16.21 -19.47
CA VAL A 390 -14.85 14.97 -20.01
C VAL A 390 -14.09 15.23 -21.31
N PRO A 391 -14.63 15.91 -22.34
CA PRO A 391 -13.88 16.19 -23.56
C PRO A 391 -12.68 17.13 -23.37
N ARG A 392 -12.63 17.85 -22.24
CA ARG A 392 -11.57 18.82 -21.93
C ARG A 392 -10.43 18.22 -21.13
N LEU A 393 -10.73 17.27 -20.24
CA LEU A 393 -9.80 16.75 -19.24
C LEU A 393 -9.45 15.27 -19.44
N VAL A 394 -10.28 14.49 -20.16
CA VAL A 394 -9.97 13.09 -20.42
C VAL A 394 -9.35 12.97 -21.82
N PRO A 395 -8.04 12.63 -21.93
CA PRO A 395 -7.38 12.57 -23.23
C PRO A 395 -7.89 11.38 -24.05
N ASN A 396 -8.38 11.63 -25.26
CA ASN A 396 -8.52 10.61 -26.29
C ASN A 396 -7.29 10.60 -27.22
N ASP A 397 -6.11 10.53 -26.59
CA ASP A 397 -4.80 10.61 -27.24
C ASP A 397 -3.82 9.65 -26.53
N PRO A 398 -2.91 8.96 -27.23
CA PRO A 398 -1.99 8.02 -26.61
C PRO A 398 -1.12 8.62 -25.50
N ILE A 399 -0.91 9.94 -25.48
CA ILE A 399 -0.18 10.61 -24.39
C ILE A 399 -0.84 10.39 -23.01
N GLY A 400 -2.13 10.08 -22.96
CA GLY A 400 -2.84 9.72 -21.72
C GLY A 400 -2.23 8.51 -21.00
N LEU A 401 -1.51 7.63 -21.72
CA LEU A 401 -0.84 6.46 -21.15
C LEU A 401 0.35 6.80 -20.23
N TYR A 402 0.83 8.04 -20.22
CA TYR A 402 1.80 8.53 -19.23
C TYR A 402 1.19 8.81 -17.86
N ALA A 403 -0.13 8.71 -17.69
CA ALA A 403 -0.78 8.86 -16.41
C ALA A 403 -1.17 7.50 -15.82
N SER A 404 -0.69 7.22 -14.61
CA SER A 404 -0.95 5.97 -13.89
C SER A 404 -2.45 5.73 -13.65
N ASN A 405 -3.21 6.79 -13.40
CA ASN A 405 -4.63 6.69 -13.07
C ASN A 405 -5.56 6.66 -14.29
N TYR A 406 -5.02 6.60 -15.51
CA TYR A 406 -5.85 6.57 -16.72
C TYR A 406 -6.76 5.34 -16.74
N SER A 407 -6.30 4.17 -16.25
CA SER A 407 -7.13 2.96 -16.18
C SER A 407 -8.42 3.15 -15.34
N TYR A 408 -8.34 3.92 -14.24
CA TYR A 408 -9.48 4.15 -13.35
C TYR A 408 -10.60 5.00 -13.97
N ILE A 409 -10.23 6.00 -14.78
CA ILE A 409 -11.23 6.87 -15.39
C ILE A 409 -12.00 6.15 -16.50
N LEU A 410 -11.37 5.20 -17.23
CA LEU A 410 -12.01 4.42 -18.29
C LEU A 410 -13.27 3.69 -17.79
N ARG A 411 -13.12 2.93 -16.69
CA ARG A 411 -14.22 2.21 -16.06
C ARG A 411 -15.30 3.17 -15.56
N SER A 412 -14.90 4.27 -14.93
CA SER A 412 -15.83 5.26 -14.40
C SER A 412 -16.70 5.85 -15.53
N LEU A 413 -16.08 6.22 -16.65
CA LEU A 413 -16.76 6.75 -17.83
C LEU A 413 -17.71 5.73 -18.48
N GLN A 414 -17.33 4.46 -18.56
CA GLN A 414 -18.18 3.41 -19.13
C GLN A 414 -19.55 3.34 -18.45
N TYR A 415 -19.61 3.48 -17.12
CA TYR A 415 -20.83 3.34 -16.33
C TYR A 415 -21.42 4.68 -15.87
N ALA A 416 -20.84 5.81 -16.29
CA ALA A 416 -21.32 7.14 -15.93
C ALA A 416 -22.71 7.40 -16.54
N ASN A 417 -23.65 7.91 -15.76
CA ASN A 417 -24.99 8.25 -16.24
C ASN A 417 -24.99 9.57 -17.05
N ILE A 418 -24.31 9.57 -18.20
CA ILE A 418 -24.12 10.75 -19.05
C ILE A 418 -25.45 11.25 -19.62
N SER A 419 -26.41 10.35 -19.90
CA SER A 419 -27.72 10.75 -20.41
C SER A 419 -28.62 11.41 -19.37
N GLY A 420 -28.31 11.26 -18.08
CA GLY A 420 -29.15 11.74 -16.97
C GLY A 420 -30.48 10.98 -16.84
N GLN A 421 -30.65 9.86 -17.56
CA GLN A 421 -31.86 9.03 -17.47
C GLN A 421 -31.76 8.12 -16.25
N PRO A 422 -32.87 7.84 -15.54
CA PRO A 422 -32.84 6.92 -14.41
C PRO A 422 -32.40 5.53 -14.88
N THR A 423 -31.64 4.84 -14.04
CA THR A 423 -31.31 3.43 -14.27
C THR A 423 -32.62 2.62 -14.32
N PRO A 424 -32.80 1.73 -15.30
CA PRO A 424 -34.00 0.91 -15.39
C PRO A 424 -34.26 0.13 -14.09
N GLU A 425 -35.51 0.11 -13.66
CA GLU A 425 -35.92 -0.62 -12.46
C GLU A 425 -35.62 -2.12 -12.61
N GLY A 426 -34.97 -2.73 -11.60
CA GLY A 426 -34.58 -4.14 -11.63
C GLY A 426 -33.29 -4.46 -12.41
N ALA A 427 -32.54 -3.46 -12.87
CA ALA A 427 -31.23 -3.68 -13.48
C ALA A 427 -30.28 -4.40 -12.50
N LYS A 428 -29.80 -5.59 -12.89
CA LYS A 428 -28.84 -6.38 -12.10
C LYS A 428 -27.39 -5.88 -12.23
N GLU A 429 -27.11 -5.12 -13.28
CA GLU A 429 -25.79 -4.55 -13.58
C GLU A 429 -25.93 -3.08 -13.97
N ALA A 430 -24.86 -2.31 -13.76
CA ALA A 430 -24.79 -0.94 -14.21
C ALA A 430 -24.85 -0.89 -15.75
N PRO A 431 -25.66 0.01 -16.35
CA PRO A 431 -25.78 0.10 -17.80
C PRO A 431 -24.47 0.57 -18.42
N ASP A 432 -24.12 -0.01 -19.57
CA ASP A 432 -23.00 0.46 -20.40
C ASP A 432 -23.43 1.73 -21.15
N ASN A 433 -22.80 2.85 -20.82
CA ASN A 433 -23.11 4.19 -21.33
C ASN A 433 -22.07 4.70 -22.35
N THR A 434 -21.28 3.79 -22.95
CA THR A 434 -20.24 4.15 -23.94
C THR A 434 -20.81 4.92 -25.14
N ALA A 435 -22.06 4.62 -25.55
CA ALA A 435 -22.72 5.34 -26.64
C ALA A 435 -23.02 6.81 -26.29
N ASP A 436 -23.34 7.12 -25.02
CA ASP A 436 -23.55 8.49 -24.58
C ASP A 436 -22.22 9.23 -24.39
N LEU A 437 -21.18 8.52 -23.95
CA LEU A 437 -19.81 9.04 -23.97
C LEU A 437 -19.37 9.43 -25.39
N ALA A 438 -19.66 8.60 -26.39
CA ALA A 438 -19.33 8.91 -27.78
C ALA A 438 -20.03 10.19 -28.28
N LYS A 439 -21.30 10.39 -27.92
CA LYS A 439 -22.02 11.65 -28.22
C LYS A 439 -21.37 12.85 -27.53
N LEU A 440 -20.98 12.70 -26.26
CA LEU A 440 -20.32 13.75 -25.48
C LEU A 440 -18.94 14.11 -26.04
N MET A 441 -18.15 13.11 -26.47
CA MET A 441 -16.82 13.29 -27.05
C MET A 441 -16.86 13.72 -28.53
N GLY A 442 -18.01 13.59 -29.20
CA GLY A 442 -18.16 13.86 -30.63
C GLY A 442 -17.51 12.80 -31.54
N THR A 443 -17.09 11.66 -30.99
CA THR A 443 -16.44 10.55 -31.69
C THR A 443 -16.60 9.28 -30.86
N ASP A 444 -16.63 8.12 -31.51
CA ASP A 444 -16.57 6.78 -30.91
C ASP A 444 -15.23 6.07 -31.22
N LYS A 445 -14.26 6.81 -31.76
CA LYS A 445 -12.95 6.31 -32.18
C LYS A 445 -11.81 6.88 -31.35
N GLY A 446 -10.69 6.16 -31.35
CA GLY A 446 -9.46 6.57 -30.71
C GLY A 446 -9.18 5.76 -29.45
N ILE A 447 -7.99 5.97 -28.89
CA ILE A 447 -7.44 5.10 -27.84
C ILE A 447 -8.33 5.03 -26.60
N LEU A 448 -9.09 6.10 -26.27
CA LEU A 448 -10.06 6.07 -25.17
C LEU A 448 -11.11 4.97 -25.36
N PHE A 449 -11.71 4.91 -26.54
CA PHE A 449 -12.77 3.95 -26.87
C PHE A 449 -12.20 2.55 -27.07
N ASP A 450 -11.01 2.44 -27.65
CA ASP A 450 -10.32 1.17 -27.82
C ASP A 450 -10.04 0.51 -26.46
N LEU A 451 -9.58 1.29 -25.48
CA LEU A 451 -9.29 0.79 -24.12
C LEU A 451 -10.58 0.45 -23.34
N ILE A 452 -11.65 1.25 -23.45
CA ILE A 452 -12.95 0.89 -22.85
C ILE A 452 -13.47 -0.43 -23.42
N ALA A 453 -13.40 -0.60 -24.76
CA ALA A 453 -13.81 -1.83 -25.42
C ALA A 453 -12.92 -3.02 -25.00
N SER A 454 -11.62 -2.79 -24.85
CA SER A 454 -10.66 -3.79 -24.37
C SER A 454 -10.97 -4.27 -22.95
N GLN A 455 -11.20 -3.35 -21.99
CA GLN A 455 -11.54 -3.72 -20.61
C GLN A 455 -12.84 -4.50 -20.54
N LYS A 456 -13.82 -4.17 -21.39
CA LYS A 456 -15.07 -4.94 -21.49
C LYS A 456 -14.84 -6.39 -21.91
N LEU A 457 -13.87 -6.63 -22.81
CA LEU A 457 -13.47 -7.98 -23.22
C LEU A 457 -12.55 -8.66 -22.21
N ALA A 458 -11.81 -7.92 -21.39
CA ALA A 458 -10.99 -8.48 -20.32
C ALA A 458 -11.83 -8.98 -19.13
N ARG A 459 -12.94 -8.30 -18.83
CA ARG A 459 -13.80 -8.58 -17.66
C ARG A 459 -14.25 -10.04 -17.51
N PRO A 460 -14.73 -10.73 -18.56
CA PRO A 460 -15.06 -12.16 -18.43
C PRO A 460 -13.88 -13.00 -17.93
N ILE A 461 -12.66 -12.74 -18.40
CA ILE A 461 -11.46 -13.48 -17.96
C ILE A 461 -11.21 -13.24 -16.46
N GLN A 462 -11.34 -12.00 -16.00
CA GLN A 462 -11.22 -11.63 -14.57
C GLN A 462 -12.31 -12.29 -13.71
N GLU A 463 -13.48 -12.55 -14.29
CA GLU A 463 -14.58 -13.30 -13.69
C GLU A 463 -14.46 -14.82 -13.90
N PHE A 464 -13.29 -15.30 -14.34
CA PHE A 464 -12.94 -16.70 -14.61
C PHE A 464 -13.80 -17.38 -15.68
N LYS A 465 -14.29 -16.59 -16.65
CA LYS A 465 -14.99 -17.06 -17.83
C LYS A 465 -14.08 -16.92 -19.06
N PRO A 466 -13.61 -18.04 -19.65
CA PRO A 466 -12.85 -17.98 -20.88
C PRO A 466 -13.63 -17.31 -22.01
N LEU A 467 -12.91 -16.52 -22.82
CA LEU A 467 -13.48 -15.86 -24.01
C LEU A 467 -13.76 -16.85 -25.13
N THR A 468 -14.83 -16.59 -25.89
CA THR A 468 -15.14 -17.28 -27.14
C THR A 468 -14.24 -16.82 -28.29
N ASP A 469 -14.20 -17.60 -29.37
CA ASP A 469 -13.45 -17.22 -30.57
C ASP A 469 -13.98 -15.93 -31.21
N GLU A 470 -15.28 -15.67 -31.12
CA GLU A 470 -15.88 -14.42 -31.58
C GLU A 470 -15.44 -13.23 -30.73
N GLU A 471 -15.36 -13.37 -29.41
CA GLU A 471 -14.88 -12.33 -28.50
C GLU A 471 -13.38 -12.03 -28.75
N LEU A 472 -12.56 -13.06 -28.98
CA LEU A 472 -11.16 -12.88 -29.40
C LEU A 472 -11.03 -12.27 -30.80
N ALA A 473 -11.95 -12.56 -31.71
CA ALA A 473 -12.00 -11.91 -33.02
C ALA A 473 -12.41 -10.43 -32.90
N GLN A 474 -13.29 -10.07 -31.97
CA GLN A 474 -13.62 -8.68 -31.66
C GLN A 474 -12.42 -7.92 -31.11
N ALA A 475 -11.65 -8.51 -30.20
CA ALA A 475 -10.40 -7.94 -29.70
C ALA A 475 -9.44 -7.56 -30.85
N GLY A 476 -9.34 -8.44 -31.87
CA GLY A 476 -8.49 -8.21 -33.04
C GLY A 476 -8.95 -7.08 -33.96
N LYS A 477 -10.24 -6.70 -33.91
CA LYS A 477 -10.76 -5.53 -34.62
C LYS A 477 -10.40 -4.23 -33.92
N ILE A 478 -10.19 -4.27 -32.60
CA ILE A 478 -9.72 -3.12 -31.82
C ILE A 478 -8.22 -2.92 -32.06
N SER A 479 -7.42 -3.95 -31.78
CA SER A 479 -5.98 -3.94 -32.02
C SER A 479 -5.42 -5.36 -32.05
N PRO A 480 -4.45 -5.66 -32.93
CA PRO A 480 -3.69 -6.92 -32.87
C PRO A 480 -3.04 -7.15 -31.50
N VAL A 481 -2.54 -6.09 -30.86
CA VAL A 481 -1.91 -6.15 -29.53
C VAL A 481 -2.92 -6.48 -28.45
N ILE A 482 -4.13 -5.89 -28.50
CA ILE A 482 -5.20 -6.20 -27.55
C ILE A 482 -5.62 -7.67 -27.70
N LYS A 483 -5.75 -8.16 -28.94
CA LYS A 483 -6.02 -9.58 -29.17
C LYS A 483 -4.95 -10.48 -28.59
N GLU A 484 -3.68 -10.16 -28.79
CA GLU A 484 -2.55 -10.91 -28.23
C GLU A 484 -2.65 -10.98 -26.70
N VAL A 485 -2.78 -9.82 -26.03
CA VAL A 485 -2.91 -9.72 -24.56
C VAL A 485 -4.08 -10.55 -24.05
N LEU A 486 -5.28 -10.38 -24.62
CA LEU A 486 -6.47 -11.11 -24.18
C LEU A 486 -6.38 -12.61 -24.50
N THR A 487 -5.70 -13.00 -25.58
CA THR A 487 -5.44 -14.42 -25.88
C THR A 487 -4.53 -15.02 -24.82
N THR A 488 -3.42 -14.36 -24.48
CA THR A 488 -2.51 -14.82 -23.42
C THR A 488 -3.22 -14.93 -22.06
N MET A 489 -4.04 -13.94 -21.69
CA MET A 489 -4.83 -14.00 -20.46
C MET A 489 -5.85 -15.15 -20.50
N ASN A 490 -6.54 -15.34 -21.63
CA ASN A 490 -7.54 -16.41 -21.81
C ASN A 490 -6.91 -17.81 -21.74
N ASP A 491 -5.74 -17.99 -22.35
CA ASP A 491 -5.02 -19.27 -22.34
C ASP A 491 -4.47 -19.58 -20.95
N LYS A 492 -3.94 -18.56 -20.25
CA LYS A 492 -3.54 -18.70 -18.85
C LYS A 492 -4.73 -19.09 -17.97
N LEU A 493 -5.89 -18.45 -18.14
CA LEU A 493 -7.11 -18.81 -17.42
C LEU A 493 -7.52 -20.26 -17.73
N LYS A 494 -7.53 -20.69 -18.99
CA LYS A 494 -7.84 -22.09 -19.36
C LYS A 494 -6.87 -23.08 -18.72
N GLN A 495 -5.59 -22.75 -18.67
CA GLN A 495 -4.58 -23.56 -17.97
C GLN A 495 -4.87 -23.61 -16.47
N THR A 496 -5.13 -22.48 -15.82
CA THR A 496 -5.49 -22.42 -14.40
C THR A 496 -6.75 -23.25 -14.11
N ILE A 497 -7.78 -23.19 -14.96
CA ILE A 497 -8.98 -24.03 -14.84
C ILE A 497 -8.61 -25.52 -14.89
N GLU A 498 -7.73 -25.92 -15.79
CA GLU A 498 -7.30 -27.32 -15.91
C GLU A 498 -6.41 -27.78 -14.74
N GLU A 499 -5.58 -26.90 -14.19
CA GLU A 499 -4.79 -27.15 -12.98
C GLU A 499 -5.69 -27.27 -11.75
N ASN A 500 -6.69 -26.40 -11.65
CA ASN A 500 -7.67 -26.40 -10.55
C ASN A 500 -8.48 -27.69 -10.48
N LYS A 501 -8.82 -28.30 -11.62
CA LYS A 501 -9.45 -29.63 -11.67
C LYS A 501 -8.61 -30.74 -11.01
N LYS A 502 -7.28 -30.57 -10.92
CA LYS A 502 -6.36 -31.53 -10.33
C LYS A 502 -6.17 -31.32 -8.82
N LYS A 503 -6.57 -30.16 -8.29
CA LYS A 503 -6.46 -29.86 -6.86
C LYS A 503 -7.50 -30.64 -6.07
N SER A 504 -7.17 -30.93 -4.82
CA SER A 504 -8.00 -31.69 -3.88
C SER A 504 -7.88 -31.10 -2.48
N GLY A 505 -8.63 -31.65 -1.50
CA GLY A 505 -8.65 -31.11 -0.14
C GLY A 505 -9.71 -30.02 0.06
N TYR A 506 -10.63 -29.87 -0.89
CA TYR A 506 -11.84 -29.07 -0.73
C TYR A 506 -13.08 -29.94 -0.99
N THR A 507 -14.17 -29.65 -0.28
CA THR A 507 -15.49 -30.27 -0.50
C THR A 507 -16.48 -29.18 -0.83
N VAL A 508 -17.35 -29.39 -1.81
CA VAL A 508 -18.46 -28.48 -2.15
C VAL A 508 -19.77 -29.13 -1.75
N ASP A 509 -20.65 -28.34 -1.12
CA ASP A 509 -22.05 -28.70 -0.89
C ASP A 509 -22.23 -30.09 -0.26
N ARG A 510 -21.47 -30.35 0.82
CA ARG A 510 -21.55 -31.61 1.58
C ARG A 510 -22.98 -31.92 2.04
N VAL A 511 -23.76 -30.88 2.26
CA VAL A 511 -25.22 -30.90 2.43
C VAL A 511 -25.85 -30.22 1.22
N ASN A 512 -26.84 -30.83 0.59
CA ASN A 512 -27.62 -30.17 -0.45
C ASN A 512 -28.46 -29.04 0.17
N ILE A 513 -28.17 -27.80 -0.22
CA ILE A 513 -28.77 -26.59 0.36
C ILE A 513 -30.02 -26.09 -0.38
N ALA A 514 -30.35 -26.65 -1.54
CA ALA A 514 -31.32 -26.07 -2.48
C ALA A 514 -32.72 -25.87 -1.87
N ASP A 515 -33.14 -26.79 -1.00
CA ASP A 515 -34.50 -26.84 -0.44
C ASP A 515 -34.54 -26.60 1.08
N ILE A 516 -33.44 -26.16 1.69
CA ILE A 516 -33.38 -25.94 3.14
C ILE A 516 -33.76 -24.48 3.45
N PRO A 517 -34.78 -24.24 4.31
CA PRO A 517 -35.14 -22.90 4.75
C PRO A 517 -33.94 -22.15 5.36
N ALA A 518 -33.85 -20.85 5.12
CA ALA A 518 -32.72 -20.03 5.59
C ALA A 518 -32.51 -20.11 7.11
N GLU A 519 -33.60 -20.24 7.89
CA GLU A 519 -33.54 -20.43 9.34
C GLU A 519 -32.84 -21.69 9.81
N GLU A 520 -32.94 -22.78 9.04
CA GLU A 520 -32.41 -24.11 9.35
C GLU A 520 -31.06 -24.38 8.69
N LEU A 521 -30.75 -23.67 7.60
CA LEU A 521 -29.60 -23.94 6.74
C LEU A 521 -28.25 -23.97 7.47
N PHE A 522 -27.97 -22.98 8.31
CA PHE A 522 -26.69 -22.94 9.04
C PHE A 522 -26.51 -24.15 9.96
N ASN A 523 -27.59 -24.58 10.62
CA ASN A 523 -27.57 -25.78 11.46
C ASN A 523 -27.41 -27.04 10.61
N ALA A 524 -28.10 -27.13 9.47
CA ALA A 524 -27.98 -28.26 8.55
C ALA A 524 -26.55 -28.43 8.03
N ILE A 525 -25.89 -27.33 7.62
CA ILE A 525 -24.51 -27.32 7.14
C ILE A 525 -23.52 -27.73 8.24
N THR A 526 -23.75 -27.30 9.48
CA THR A 526 -22.77 -27.47 10.58
C THR A 526 -22.97 -28.74 11.42
N THR A 527 -24.15 -29.34 11.39
CA THR A 527 -24.46 -30.59 12.11
C THR A 527 -23.53 -31.77 11.76
N PRO A 528 -23.12 -31.99 10.50
CA PRO A 528 -22.16 -33.02 10.14
C PRO A 528 -20.79 -32.90 10.84
N TYR A 529 -20.47 -31.75 11.41
CA TYR A 529 -19.20 -31.49 12.09
C TYR A 529 -19.27 -31.62 13.61
N ARG A 530 -20.40 -32.04 14.19
CA ARG A 530 -20.50 -32.31 15.63
C ARG A 530 -19.39 -33.28 16.07
N GLY A 531 -18.73 -32.95 17.17
CA GLY A 531 -17.50 -33.60 17.64
C GLY A 531 -16.21 -32.84 17.28
N LYS A 532 -16.27 -31.90 16.34
CA LYS A 532 -15.13 -31.10 15.87
C LYS A 532 -15.32 -29.61 16.16
N VAL A 533 -14.20 -28.90 16.32
CA VAL A 533 -14.21 -27.43 16.31
C VAL A 533 -14.37 -26.96 14.87
N VAL A 534 -15.28 -26.02 14.61
CA VAL A 534 -15.48 -25.48 13.25
C VAL A 534 -15.07 -24.02 13.22
N PHE A 535 -14.12 -23.67 12.36
CA PHE A 535 -13.78 -22.29 12.03
C PHE A 535 -14.52 -21.90 10.74
N VAL A 536 -15.48 -21.00 10.86
CA VAL A 536 -16.33 -20.53 9.76
C VAL A 536 -15.81 -19.20 9.25
N ASP A 537 -15.60 -19.11 7.94
CA ASP A 537 -15.14 -17.92 7.21
C ASP A 537 -16.23 -17.47 6.23
N PHE A 538 -16.83 -16.32 6.52
CA PHE A 538 -17.78 -15.66 5.64
C PHE A 538 -17.00 -14.73 4.71
N TRP A 539 -16.97 -15.06 3.41
CA TRP A 539 -16.09 -14.44 2.43
C TRP A 539 -16.78 -14.15 1.09
N ALA A 540 -16.05 -13.48 0.19
CA ALA A 540 -16.48 -13.30 -1.20
C ALA A 540 -15.30 -13.30 -2.16
N THR A 541 -15.53 -13.68 -3.42
CA THR A 541 -14.47 -13.75 -4.45
C THR A 541 -13.80 -12.41 -4.74
N TRP A 542 -14.55 -11.31 -4.58
CA TRP A 542 -14.07 -9.93 -4.75
C TRP A 542 -13.42 -9.34 -3.50
N CYS A 543 -13.43 -10.04 -2.36
CA CYS A 543 -12.94 -9.53 -1.09
C CYS A 543 -11.41 -9.70 -0.99
N GLY A 544 -10.66 -8.65 -1.34
CA GLY A 544 -9.20 -8.60 -1.18
C GLY A 544 -8.69 -9.01 0.21
N PRO A 545 -9.20 -8.41 1.31
CA PRO A 545 -8.80 -8.77 2.66
C PRO A 545 -9.07 -10.24 3.03
N CYS A 546 -10.15 -10.84 2.53
CA CYS A 546 -10.47 -12.25 2.75
C CYS A 546 -9.38 -13.15 2.15
N ARG A 547 -8.97 -12.90 0.91
CA ARG A 547 -7.94 -13.69 0.23
C ARG A 547 -6.58 -13.56 0.93
N MET A 548 -6.22 -12.36 1.37
CA MET A 548 -4.98 -12.13 2.14
C MET A 548 -5.00 -12.90 3.46
N ALA A 549 -6.13 -12.88 4.18
CA ALA A 549 -6.30 -13.64 5.42
C ALA A 549 -6.18 -15.15 5.17
N MET A 550 -6.77 -15.67 4.09
CA MET A 550 -6.65 -17.08 3.71
C MET A 550 -5.20 -17.48 3.42
N GLU A 551 -4.47 -16.68 2.63
CA GLU A 551 -3.05 -16.91 2.33
C GLU A 551 -2.19 -16.90 3.61
N GLN A 552 -2.37 -15.91 4.49
CA GLN A 552 -1.66 -15.82 5.76
C GLN A 552 -2.02 -16.95 6.73
N SER A 553 -3.25 -17.46 6.67
CA SER A 553 -3.72 -18.54 7.54
C SER A 553 -3.23 -19.94 7.12
N GLU A 554 -2.89 -20.15 5.84
CA GLU A 554 -2.56 -21.48 5.30
C GLU A 554 -1.40 -22.19 6.05
N PRO A 555 -0.27 -21.53 6.40
CA PRO A 555 0.78 -22.16 7.19
C PRO A 555 0.29 -22.67 8.56
N VAL A 556 -0.61 -21.92 9.20
CA VAL A 556 -1.16 -22.27 10.51
C VAL A 556 -2.25 -23.33 10.40
N LYS A 557 -3.05 -23.33 9.32
CA LYS A 557 -4.02 -24.40 9.03
C LYS A 557 -3.33 -25.77 8.93
N LYS A 558 -2.11 -25.82 8.37
CA LYS A 558 -1.29 -27.04 8.32
C LYS A 558 -0.95 -27.59 9.71
N GLU A 559 -0.81 -26.74 10.73
CA GLU A 559 -0.59 -27.20 12.12
C GLU A 559 -1.82 -27.88 12.75
N PHE A 560 -2.99 -27.74 12.13
CA PHE A 560 -4.23 -28.39 12.53
C PHE A 560 -4.57 -29.63 11.69
N GLU A 561 -3.75 -29.98 10.69
CA GLU A 561 -3.92 -31.22 9.94
C GLU A 561 -3.87 -32.43 10.90
N GLY A 562 -4.87 -33.31 10.79
CA GLY A 562 -5.04 -34.46 11.68
C GLY A 562 -5.67 -34.17 13.05
N LYS A 563 -6.02 -32.92 13.36
CA LYS A 563 -6.80 -32.55 14.56
C LYS A 563 -8.30 -32.50 14.24
N GLU A 564 -9.13 -32.54 15.29
CA GLU A 564 -10.60 -32.46 15.20
C GLU A 564 -11.07 -31.01 14.92
N VAL A 565 -10.60 -30.44 13.81
CA VAL A 565 -10.91 -29.07 13.33
C VAL A 565 -11.44 -29.14 11.90
N VAL A 566 -12.43 -28.32 11.60
CA VAL A 566 -12.97 -28.10 10.25
C VAL A 566 -12.87 -26.63 9.89
N PHE A 567 -12.40 -26.34 8.69
CA PHE A 567 -12.48 -25.00 8.10
C PHE A 567 -13.65 -24.97 7.12
N LEU A 568 -14.63 -24.10 7.37
CA LEU A 568 -15.88 -23.97 6.62
C LEU A 568 -15.96 -22.59 5.99
N TYR A 569 -16.14 -22.51 4.67
CA TYR A 569 -16.18 -21.26 3.94
C TYR A 569 -17.56 -21.03 3.33
N LEU A 570 -18.13 -19.87 3.60
CA LEU A 570 -19.48 -19.50 3.18
C LEU A 570 -19.42 -18.24 2.31
N ALA A 571 -19.89 -18.35 1.07
CA ALA A 571 -20.00 -17.24 0.13
C ALA A 571 -21.46 -17.06 -0.32
N ALA A 572 -21.82 -15.84 -0.76
CA ALA A 572 -23.13 -15.55 -1.35
C ALA A 572 -23.07 -15.45 -2.87
N GLU A 573 -24.22 -15.25 -3.51
CA GLU A 573 -24.31 -15.20 -4.97
C GLU A 573 -23.63 -14.00 -5.62
N ASN A 574 -23.40 -12.94 -4.85
CA ASN A 574 -22.55 -11.82 -5.24
C ASN A 574 -21.08 -12.23 -5.46
N SER A 575 -20.71 -13.47 -5.14
CA SER A 575 -19.55 -14.16 -5.69
C SER A 575 -20.00 -14.93 -6.94
N PRO A 576 -19.64 -14.47 -8.17
CA PRO A 576 -20.01 -15.15 -9.40
C PRO A 576 -19.58 -16.61 -9.36
N LYS A 577 -20.48 -17.52 -9.76
CA LYS A 577 -20.26 -18.97 -9.61
C LYS A 577 -18.94 -19.44 -10.25
N GLY A 578 -18.64 -18.98 -11.47
CA GLY A 578 -17.38 -19.33 -12.15
C GLY A 578 -16.14 -18.89 -11.37
N ALA A 579 -16.11 -17.64 -10.89
CA ALA A 579 -15.02 -17.15 -10.05
C ALA A 579 -14.89 -17.95 -8.74
N TRP A 580 -16.01 -18.28 -8.10
CA TRP A 580 -16.00 -19.08 -6.87
C TRP A 580 -15.45 -20.48 -7.11
N GLU A 581 -15.93 -21.19 -8.13
CA GLU A 581 -15.46 -22.53 -8.50
C GLU A 581 -13.96 -22.57 -8.86
N GLN A 582 -13.40 -21.46 -9.33
CA GLN A 582 -11.97 -21.36 -9.64
C GLN A 582 -11.10 -20.91 -8.46
N MET A 583 -11.67 -20.34 -7.40
CA MET A 583 -10.92 -19.90 -6.23
C MET A 583 -10.89 -20.96 -5.12
N ILE A 584 -11.99 -21.68 -4.89
CA ILE A 584 -12.07 -22.72 -3.85
C ILE A 584 -11.02 -23.85 -3.96
N PRO A 585 -10.49 -24.22 -5.14
CA PRO A 585 -9.49 -25.29 -5.23
C PRO A 585 -8.17 -24.99 -4.49
N ASP A 586 -7.86 -23.71 -4.25
CA ASP A 586 -6.71 -23.27 -3.45
C ASP A 586 -7.04 -23.06 -1.97
N ILE A 587 -8.31 -23.22 -1.59
CA ILE A 587 -8.79 -22.97 -0.24
C ILE A 587 -9.21 -24.31 0.36
N LYS A 588 -8.36 -24.93 1.16
CA LYS A 588 -8.69 -26.23 1.77
C LYS A 588 -9.80 -26.10 2.81
N GLY A 589 -10.78 -26.99 2.73
CA GLY A 589 -11.92 -27.09 3.64
C GLY A 589 -13.24 -27.34 2.94
N ASP A 590 -14.33 -27.15 3.66
CA ASP A 590 -15.68 -27.35 3.12
C ASP A 590 -16.28 -26.01 2.70
N HIS A 591 -16.94 -25.97 1.54
CA HIS A 591 -17.38 -24.75 0.86
C HIS A 591 -18.85 -24.79 0.50
N TYR A 592 -19.52 -23.66 0.68
CA TYR A 592 -20.91 -23.46 0.24
C TYR A 592 -21.08 -22.08 -0.41
N ARG A 593 -21.89 -22.04 -1.47
CA ARG A 593 -22.35 -20.80 -2.10
C ARG A 593 -23.87 -20.68 -1.94
N VAL A 594 -24.30 -19.84 -1.00
CA VAL A 594 -25.72 -19.67 -0.64
C VAL A 594 -26.43 -18.61 -1.47
N THR A 595 -27.76 -18.65 -1.48
CA THR A 595 -28.59 -17.63 -2.15
C THR A 595 -28.49 -16.28 -1.45
N SER A 596 -28.85 -15.19 -2.15
CA SER A 596 -28.89 -13.85 -1.56
C SER A 596 -29.82 -13.78 -0.35
N ASP A 597 -31.00 -14.42 -0.42
CA ASP A 597 -31.95 -14.46 0.69
C ASP A 597 -31.42 -15.22 1.92
N GLN A 598 -30.73 -16.35 1.68
CA GLN A 598 -30.08 -17.13 2.74
C GLN A 598 -28.97 -16.31 3.42
N TRP A 599 -28.17 -15.59 2.62
CA TRP A 599 -27.13 -14.71 3.13
C TRP A 599 -27.70 -13.54 3.93
N ASP A 600 -28.72 -12.86 3.42
CA ASP A 600 -29.36 -11.73 4.09
C ASP A 600 -29.98 -12.14 5.43
N TYR A 601 -30.57 -13.33 5.48
CA TYR A 601 -31.07 -13.90 6.72
C TYR A 601 -29.93 -14.13 7.73
N TRP A 602 -28.82 -14.73 7.31
CA TRP A 602 -27.64 -14.92 8.16
C TRP A 602 -27.01 -13.60 8.60
N GLY A 603 -26.97 -12.60 7.72
CA GLY A 603 -26.52 -11.25 8.03
C GLY A 603 -27.30 -10.64 9.19
N LYS A 604 -28.62 -10.75 9.16
CA LYS A 604 -29.50 -10.29 10.25
C LYS A 604 -29.35 -11.14 11.51
N LYS A 605 -29.29 -12.47 11.38
CA LYS A 605 -29.26 -13.41 12.52
C LYS A 605 -27.94 -13.38 13.29
N PHE A 606 -26.81 -13.30 12.58
CA PHE A 606 -25.47 -13.38 13.18
C PHE A 606 -24.75 -12.04 13.26
N GLY A 607 -25.29 -10.98 12.64
CA GLY A 607 -24.64 -9.66 12.61
C GLY A 607 -23.51 -9.56 11.59
N ILE A 608 -23.61 -10.26 10.45
CA ILE A 608 -22.62 -10.17 9.36
C ILE A 608 -22.87 -8.85 8.62
N GLN A 609 -22.09 -7.83 8.98
CA GLN A 609 -22.16 -6.49 8.38
C GLN A 609 -21.21 -6.30 7.19
N GLY A 610 -20.32 -7.27 6.96
CA GLY A 610 -19.35 -7.26 5.87
C GLY A 610 -18.48 -8.51 5.87
N VAL A 611 -17.65 -8.65 4.84
CA VAL A 611 -16.64 -9.72 4.73
C VAL A 611 -15.23 -9.12 4.78
N PRO A 612 -14.23 -9.82 5.35
CA PRO A 612 -14.37 -11.13 6.00
C PRO A 612 -15.10 -11.02 7.35
N SER A 613 -15.85 -12.06 7.71
CA SER A 613 -16.35 -12.27 9.07
C SER A 613 -16.08 -13.70 9.50
N TYR A 614 -15.84 -13.93 10.79
CA TYR A 614 -15.42 -15.22 11.30
C TYR A 614 -16.29 -15.69 12.46
N MET A 615 -16.55 -17.00 12.53
CA MET A 615 -17.23 -17.65 13.65
C MET A 615 -16.49 -18.90 14.08
N VAL A 616 -16.42 -19.15 15.39
CA VAL A 616 -15.90 -20.41 15.93
C VAL A 616 -17.03 -21.18 16.57
N LEU A 617 -17.23 -22.43 16.15
CA LEU A 617 -18.16 -23.37 16.75
C LEU A 617 -17.39 -24.37 17.62
N ALA A 618 -17.88 -24.61 18.83
CA ALA A 618 -17.38 -25.68 19.69
C ALA A 618 -17.76 -27.08 19.16
N LYS A 619 -17.30 -28.14 19.83
CA LYS A 619 -17.56 -29.53 19.40
C LYS A 619 -19.05 -29.92 19.43
N ASP A 620 -19.83 -29.31 20.31
CA ASP A 620 -21.29 -29.44 20.33
C ASP A 620 -22.00 -28.54 19.29
N GLY A 621 -21.19 -27.79 18.52
CA GLY A 621 -21.49 -26.73 17.56
C GLY A 621 -22.33 -25.58 18.07
N THR A 622 -22.17 -25.25 19.35
CA THR A 622 -22.50 -23.94 19.90
C THR A 622 -21.53 -22.88 19.35
N PRO A 623 -22.02 -21.75 18.80
CA PRO A 623 -21.15 -20.61 18.47
C PRO A 623 -20.53 -20.02 19.75
N VAL A 624 -19.21 -20.03 19.83
CA VAL A 624 -18.46 -19.51 21.00
C VAL A 624 -17.76 -18.18 20.71
N HIS A 625 -17.72 -17.77 19.44
CA HIS A 625 -17.18 -16.47 19.05
C HIS A 625 -17.69 -16.03 17.68
N PHE A 626 -17.80 -14.73 17.49
CA PHE A 626 -18.08 -14.07 16.21
C PHE A 626 -17.34 -12.73 16.14
N GLN A 627 -16.75 -12.43 14.98
CA GLN A 627 -16.09 -11.15 14.73
C GLN A 627 -16.19 -10.74 13.26
N VAL A 628 -16.37 -9.44 13.02
CA VAL A 628 -16.23 -8.82 11.69
C VAL A 628 -14.79 -8.34 11.51
N GLY A 629 -14.22 -8.60 10.33
CA GLY A 629 -12.84 -8.27 9.99
C GLY A 629 -11.84 -9.36 10.39
N PHE A 630 -10.65 -9.31 9.78
CA PHE A 630 -9.60 -10.28 10.03
C PHE A 630 -9.00 -10.13 11.42
N MET A 631 -9.07 -11.19 12.21
CA MET A 631 -8.61 -11.21 13.61
C MET A 631 -7.10 -11.45 13.78
N GLY A 632 -6.39 -11.72 12.68
CA GLY A 632 -4.98 -12.12 12.71
C GLY A 632 -4.79 -13.61 12.96
N VAL A 633 -3.71 -14.16 12.41
CA VAL A 633 -3.42 -15.60 12.41
C VAL A 633 -3.20 -16.16 13.83
N ASN A 634 -2.51 -15.42 14.70
CA ASN A 634 -2.26 -15.85 16.08
C ASN A 634 -3.55 -15.99 16.87
N ARG A 635 -4.46 -15.00 16.74
CA ARG A 635 -5.74 -15.04 17.44
C ARG A 635 -6.64 -16.17 16.95
N MET A 636 -6.67 -16.39 15.63
CA MET A 636 -7.33 -17.55 15.03
C MET A 636 -6.83 -18.87 15.64
N LYS A 637 -5.51 -19.03 15.74
CA LYS A 637 -4.87 -20.23 16.32
C LYS A 637 -5.25 -20.44 17.78
N GLU A 638 -5.08 -19.42 18.62
CA GLU A 638 -5.41 -19.45 20.05
C GLU A 638 -6.84 -19.95 20.27
N MET A 639 -7.79 -19.39 19.53
CA MET A 639 -9.20 -19.70 19.66
C MET A 639 -9.56 -21.14 19.29
N ILE A 640 -8.97 -21.67 18.23
CA ILE A 640 -9.16 -23.06 17.84
C ILE A 640 -8.56 -23.98 18.91
N GLU A 641 -7.36 -23.68 19.39
CA GLU A 641 -6.69 -24.48 20.44
C GLU A 641 -7.45 -24.47 21.77
N GLU A 642 -8.02 -23.34 22.16
CA GLU A 642 -8.87 -23.24 23.36
C GLU A 642 -10.07 -24.19 23.30
N GLN A 643 -10.73 -24.30 22.13
CA GLN A 643 -11.87 -25.20 21.98
C GLN A 643 -11.47 -26.66 21.78
N LEU A 644 -10.29 -26.93 21.22
CA LEU A 644 -9.77 -28.29 21.13
C LEU A 644 -9.45 -28.91 22.50
N LYS A 645 -9.02 -28.08 23.46
CA LYS A 645 -8.68 -28.48 24.84
C LYS A 645 -9.91 -28.82 25.69
N LYS A 646 -11.10 -28.34 25.32
CA LYS A 646 -12.38 -28.67 25.95
C LYS A 646 -12.95 -29.94 25.34
#